data_AF-A0A1Q7UH82-F1
#
_entry.id   AF-A0A1Q7UH82-F1
#
_cell.length_a   1.000
_cell.length_b   1.000
_cell.length_c   1.000
_cell.angle_alpha   90.00
_cell.angle_beta   90.00
_cell.angle_gamma   90.00
#
_symmetry.space_group_name_H-M   'P 1'
#
loop_
_entity.id
_entity.type
_entity.pdbx_description
1 polymer ?
#
loop_
_entity_poly.entity_id
_entity_poly.type
_entity_poly.pdbx_seq_one_letter_code
_entity_poly.pdbx_strand_id
1 'polypeptide(L)'
;MRATFVLLAIGTVAAACATTTKFDMSPTAPSPDPRVGLRAGWMNAGSAAWNLRLVSAAPKPAQFTDDTNPGDFAFLNSDLAFTGHYVIQGNFHGLQVWDIAQPSHPTLVTSYVCPDAQNDVSVYRNLLFTSGEDFNGRLDCGTQGVPDSVSKDRMRGIRIFDISDIAHPKPVTSVQTCRGSHTHTVVTDPNDPANIYIYVSGSAPVRSPNELAGCSGLTPDKDPNSELFRIEVIQVPLAHPEQARVVSKPAILADLAARESHGEAPEDIAAAAKAAAEARAKGGFTATIRGTEIVVGPRFVAARLDSIIKARGGSGAPTGADSAALRAGLQAIVDRIVNPPTPGNAPRPGPVQCHDITVYPALGVAGGACAGYGLLLDIRDPAHPRRLAAVADSNFAFWHSATFNNDGTKLLFTDEWGGGLQPKCRATDKPEWGADAIFTVAHDTMAFRSYYKLPAPQTSNENCVAHNGSLVPVPGRDIMAQGWYQGGISVFDWTDAAHPKEIAYYDRGPMDSTKLVGAGSWSAYWYNGYIVSSEIGRGLDVFELVPSGLLSQNEIDAAKLVHFDYLNVQDQPKLVWPASFVVARAYLDQLARSNGLAPDKVSAARTALARAERLAGPQRRDALTQLAAQLNGDSHGAADGGNVSTLATAVADLANAQH
;
A
#
# COMPACT_ATOMS: atom_id res chain seq x y z
N MET A 1 42.43 -17.79 67.45
CA MET A 1 42.43 -18.67 66.27
C MET A 1 41.07 -19.36 66.20
N ARG A 2 40.17 -18.89 65.33
CA ARG A 2 38.85 -19.47 65.10
C ARG A 2 38.78 -19.85 63.62
N ALA A 3 38.61 -21.14 63.35
CA ALA A 3 38.45 -21.70 62.02
C ALA A 3 37.00 -21.55 61.57
N THR A 4 36.80 -21.11 60.33
CA THR A 4 35.48 -20.99 59.70
C THR A 4 35.45 -21.92 58.49
N PHE A 5 34.54 -22.89 58.53
CA PHE A 5 34.27 -23.84 57.45
C PHE A 5 33.63 -23.12 56.25
N VAL A 6 34.15 -23.37 55.06
CA VAL A 6 33.53 -22.97 53.78
C VAL A 6 32.73 -24.17 53.26
N LEU A 7 31.41 -24.02 53.16
CA LEU A 7 30.54 -24.95 52.43
C LEU A 7 30.60 -24.62 50.93
N LEU A 8 30.97 -25.60 50.12
CA LEU A 8 30.91 -25.55 48.66
C LEU A 8 29.51 -25.99 48.21
N ALA A 9 28.72 -25.08 47.65
CA ALA A 9 27.44 -25.41 47.01
C ALA A 9 27.68 -25.78 45.54
N ILE A 10 27.39 -27.04 45.19
CA ILE A 10 27.41 -27.54 43.82
C ILE A 10 26.10 -27.11 43.15
N GLY A 11 26.18 -26.14 42.24
CA GLY A 11 25.07 -25.73 41.39
C GLY A 11 24.86 -26.71 40.23
N THR A 12 23.70 -27.35 40.18
CA THR A 12 23.23 -28.15 39.04
C THR A 12 22.86 -27.24 37.87
N VAL A 13 23.57 -27.37 36.75
CA VAL A 13 23.21 -26.75 35.48
C VAL A 13 21.98 -27.47 34.93
N ALA A 14 20.80 -26.87 35.06
CA ALA A 14 19.62 -27.30 34.34
C ALA A 14 19.76 -26.87 32.88
N ALA A 15 20.03 -27.82 31.99
CA ALA A 15 19.91 -27.62 30.56
C ALA A 15 18.44 -27.28 30.25
N ALA A 16 18.19 -26.04 29.84
CA ALA A 16 16.89 -25.63 29.33
C ALA A 16 16.65 -26.39 28.01
N CYS A 17 15.82 -27.44 28.05
CA CYS A 17 15.26 -28.05 26.86
C CYS A 17 14.47 -26.97 26.10
N ALA A 18 14.95 -26.58 24.93
CA ALA A 18 14.18 -25.81 23.98
C ALA A 18 12.91 -26.60 23.64
N THR A 19 11.76 -26.16 24.16
CA THR A 19 10.47 -26.66 23.71
C THR A 19 10.32 -26.26 22.25
N THR A 20 10.43 -27.22 21.34
CA THR A 20 10.01 -27.04 19.95
C THR A 20 8.54 -26.68 19.97
N THR A 21 8.21 -25.40 19.84
CA THR A 21 6.84 -24.94 19.64
C THR A 21 6.30 -25.67 18.41
N LYS A 22 5.36 -26.58 18.62
CA LYS A 22 4.65 -27.24 17.51
C LYS A 22 3.76 -26.18 16.88
N PHE A 23 4.07 -25.78 15.65
CA PHE A 23 3.21 -24.90 14.86
C PHE A 23 1.89 -25.61 14.53
N ASP A 24 0.81 -24.84 14.43
CA ASP A 24 -0.47 -25.36 13.97
C ASP A 24 -0.40 -25.61 12.46
N MET A 25 -0.49 -26.89 12.09
CA MET A 25 -0.45 -27.32 10.69
C MET A 25 -1.85 -27.39 10.06
N SER A 26 -2.87 -26.82 10.70
CA SER A 26 -4.21 -26.70 10.14
C SER A 26 -4.21 -25.91 8.83
N PRO A 27 -4.83 -26.42 7.75
CA PRO A 27 -5.03 -25.68 6.50
C PRO A 27 -6.29 -24.81 6.48
N THR A 28 -6.99 -24.73 7.62
CA THR A 28 -8.29 -24.07 7.75
C THR A 28 -8.15 -22.86 8.66
N ALA A 29 -8.73 -21.73 8.23
CA ALA A 29 -8.79 -20.51 9.04
C ALA A 29 -9.61 -20.76 10.33
N PRO A 30 -9.26 -20.11 11.45
CA PRO A 30 -10.04 -20.19 12.69
C PRO A 30 -11.51 -19.83 12.48
N SER A 31 -12.41 -20.61 13.06
CA SER A 31 -13.86 -20.37 13.03
C SER A 31 -14.46 -20.63 14.42
N PRO A 32 -15.15 -19.64 15.06
CA PRO A 32 -15.39 -18.29 14.55
C PRO A 32 -14.10 -17.47 14.40
N ASP A 33 -14.13 -16.43 13.55
CA ASP A 33 -12.97 -15.57 13.31
C ASP A 33 -12.62 -14.77 14.59
N PRO A 34 -11.42 -14.95 15.17
CA PRO A 34 -11.03 -14.34 16.44
C PRO A 34 -10.76 -12.84 16.36
N ARG A 35 -10.75 -12.23 15.15
CA ARG A 35 -10.67 -10.77 14.98
C ARG A 35 -11.99 -10.09 15.37
N VAL A 36 -13.11 -10.81 15.27
CA VAL A 36 -14.43 -10.25 15.58
C VAL A 36 -14.59 -10.03 17.09
N GLY A 37 -14.81 -8.78 17.48
CA GLY A 37 -15.05 -8.39 18.88
C GLY A 37 -13.78 -8.18 19.71
N LEU A 38 -12.64 -7.96 19.06
CA LEU A 38 -11.41 -7.56 19.75
C LEU A 38 -11.63 -6.29 20.59
N ARG A 39 -11.06 -6.27 21.81
CA ARG A 39 -11.18 -5.13 22.72
C ARG A 39 -10.49 -3.91 22.12
N ALA A 40 -11.17 -2.77 22.12
CA ALA A 40 -10.58 -1.50 21.71
C ALA A 40 -9.42 -1.04 22.62
N GLY A 41 -8.53 -0.23 22.05
CA GLY A 41 -7.47 0.46 22.77
C GLY A 41 -6.43 1.07 21.84
N TRP A 42 -5.81 2.17 22.27
CA TRP A 42 -4.74 2.79 21.48
C TRP A 42 -3.49 1.91 21.46
N MET A 43 -2.67 1.91 22.50
CA MET A 43 -1.45 1.07 22.53
C MET A 43 -1.69 -0.33 23.08
N ASN A 44 -2.89 -0.61 23.61
CA ASN A 44 -3.21 -1.84 24.31
C ASN A 44 -4.48 -2.52 23.79
N ALA A 45 -4.85 -2.38 22.52
CA ALA A 45 -5.97 -3.13 21.93
C ALA A 45 -5.79 -4.65 22.12
N GLY A 46 -6.90 -5.39 22.17
CA GLY A 46 -6.88 -6.83 21.96
C GLY A 46 -6.36 -7.12 20.55
N SER A 47 -5.69 -8.26 20.36
CA SER A 47 -5.18 -8.67 19.05
C SER A 47 -5.44 -10.15 18.78
N ALA A 48 -5.50 -10.51 17.51
CA ALA A 48 -5.58 -11.88 17.03
C ALA A 48 -4.60 -12.11 15.89
N ALA A 49 -4.05 -13.31 15.80
CA ALA A 49 -3.09 -13.69 14.76
C ALA A 49 -3.33 -15.14 14.33
N TRP A 50 -3.14 -15.41 13.05
CA TRP A 50 -3.13 -16.76 12.48
C TRP A 50 -2.05 -16.85 11.42
N ASN A 51 -1.17 -17.85 11.52
CA ASN A 51 0.00 -18.07 10.65
C ASN A 51 0.95 -16.87 10.48
N LEU A 52 0.82 -15.85 11.33
CA LEU A 52 1.66 -14.67 11.39
C LEU A 52 2.03 -14.41 12.85
N ARG A 53 3.28 -14.03 13.12
CA ARG A 53 3.76 -13.68 14.47
C ARG A 53 4.22 -12.23 14.49
N LEU A 54 3.69 -11.44 15.42
CA LEU A 54 4.23 -10.12 15.74
C LEU A 54 5.61 -10.31 16.39
N VAL A 55 6.64 -9.75 15.76
CA VAL A 55 8.04 -9.80 16.20
C VAL A 55 8.36 -8.60 17.08
N SER A 56 7.93 -7.41 16.66
CA SER A 56 8.07 -6.17 17.42
C SER A 56 7.01 -5.14 17.00
N ALA A 57 6.73 -4.20 17.89
CA ALA A 57 5.86 -3.06 17.66
C ALA A 57 6.53 -1.82 18.28
N ALA A 58 7.18 -1.01 17.46
CA ALA A 58 7.87 0.21 17.90
C ALA A 58 6.89 1.40 17.86
N PRO A 59 6.68 2.13 18.97
CA PRO A 59 5.73 3.24 19.00
C PRO A 59 6.25 4.46 18.24
N LYS A 60 5.35 5.30 17.71
CA LYS A 60 5.74 6.59 17.12
C LYS A 60 6.56 7.44 18.10
N PRO A 61 7.69 8.05 17.68
CA PRO A 61 8.32 9.12 18.41
C PRO A 61 7.37 10.28 18.75
N ALA A 62 7.62 10.93 19.89
CA ALA A 62 6.76 11.98 20.45
C ALA A 62 6.50 13.18 19.51
N GLN A 63 7.36 13.40 18.51
CA GLN A 63 7.23 14.47 17.51
C GLN A 63 6.13 14.18 16.47
N PHE A 64 5.65 12.93 16.39
CA PHE A 64 4.71 12.44 15.40
C PHE A 64 3.42 11.88 16.03
N THR A 65 3.06 12.39 17.20
CA THR A 65 1.84 11.99 17.91
C THR A 65 1.31 13.15 18.74
N ASP A 66 -0.02 13.18 18.92
CA ASP A 66 -0.68 13.99 19.95
C ASP A 66 -1.35 13.05 20.94
N ASP A 67 -0.72 12.87 22.09
CA ASP A 67 -1.20 11.97 23.15
C ASP A 67 -2.54 12.44 23.75
N THR A 68 -2.92 13.70 23.57
CA THR A 68 -4.21 14.25 24.02
C THR A 68 -5.32 14.05 22.98
N ASN A 69 -4.95 13.80 21.72
CA ASN A 69 -5.86 13.52 20.63
C ASN A 69 -5.38 12.35 19.76
N PRO A 70 -5.40 11.10 20.27
CA PRO A 70 -5.07 9.92 19.47
C PRO A 70 -5.94 9.86 18.20
N GLY A 71 -5.29 9.72 17.05
CA GLY A 71 -5.95 9.77 15.73
C GLY A 71 -6.02 11.16 15.10
N ASP A 72 -5.25 12.14 15.60
CA ASP A 72 -5.07 13.41 14.90
C ASP A 72 -4.53 13.18 13.48
N PHE A 73 -5.27 13.70 12.51
CA PHE A 73 -4.98 13.56 11.09
C PHE A 73 -3.64 14.18 10.69
N ALA A 74 -3.13 15.18 11.44
CA ALA A 74 -1.84 15.79 11.17
C ALA A 74 -0.65 14.86 11.44
N PHE A 75 -0.88 13.74 12.15
CA PHE A 75 0.16 12.84 12.65
C PHE A 75 -0.03 11.38 12.21
N LEU A 76 -0.78 11.15 11.14
CA LEU A 76 -0.92 9.81 10.55
C LEU A 76 0.42 9.38 9.94
N ASN A 77 0.85 8.16 10.25
CA ASN A 77 1.92 7.53 9.48
C ASN A 77 1.41 7.21 8.07
N SER A 78 2.32 7.29 7.11
CA SER A 78 2.09 6.99 5.70
C SER A 78 3.09 5.92 5.21
N ASP A 79 3.41 5.88 3.91
CA ASP A 79 4.05 4.72 3.32
C ASP A 79 5.52 4.48 3.77
N LEU A 80 6.08 3.34 3.38
CA LEU A 80 7.44 2.88 3.72
C LEU A 80 8.35 2.77 2.49
N ALA A 81 9.62 3.05 2.70
CA ALA A 81 10.71 2.69 1.79
C ALA A 81 11.86 2.04 2.57
N PHE A 82 12.64 1.19 1.90
CA PHE A 82 13.69 0.40 2.55
C PHE A 82 15.05 0.59 1.88
N THR A 83 16.11 0.67 2.68
CA THR A 83 17.50 0.65 2.19
C THR A 83 18.42 -0.02 3.22
N GLY A 84 19.11 -1.08 2.82
CA GLY A 84 19.89 -1.93 3.70
C GLY A 84 19.05 -2.50 4.83
N HIS A 85 19.40 -2.19 6.08
CA HIS A 85 18.64 -2.56 7.27
C HIS A 85 17.79 -1.40 7.82
N TYR A 86 17.58 -0.34 7.04
CA TYR A 86 16.79 0.82 7.44
C TYR A 86 15.40 0.80 6.80
N VAL A 87 14.42 1.21 7.59
CA VAL A 87 13.05 1.52 7.15
C VAL A 87 12.86 3.03 7.28
N ILE A 88 12.53 3.69 6.18
CA ILE A 88 12.08 5.08 6.18
C ILE A 88 10.56 5.04 6.19
N GLN A 89 9.94 5.68 7.17
CA GLN A 89 8.50 5.73 7.37
C GLN A 89 8.02 7.17 7.25
N GLY A 90 7.09 7.40 6.33
CA GLY A 90 6.42 8.69 6.18
C GLY A 90 5.45 8.98 7.33
N ASN A 91 5.22 10.26 7.60
CA ASN A 91 4.18 10.75 8.48
C ASN A 91 3.71 12.12 7.98
N PHE A 92 2.44 12.47 8.18
CA PHE A 92 1.93 13.78 7.70
C PHE A 92 2.60 14.99 8.39
N HIS A 93 3.40 14.74 9.44
CA HIS A 93 4.24 15.74 10.10
C HIS A 93 5.74 15.66 9.75
N GLY A 94 6.18 14.73 8.89
CA GLY A 94 7.56 14.58 8.45
C GLY A 94 7.96 13.12 8.16
N LEU A 95 9.18 12.73 8.53
CA LEU A 95 9.69 11.37 8.27
C LEU A 95 10.50 10.82 9.45
N GLN A 96 10.49 9.49 9.55
CA GLN A 96 11.11 8.71 10.60
C GLN A 96 12.03 7.67 9.97
N VAL A 97 13.23 7.47 10.52
CA VAL A 97 14.15 6.42 10.05
C VAL A 97 14.38 5.43 11.18
N TRP A 98 14.10 4.17 10.90
CA TRP A 98 14.25 3.05 11.82
C TRP A 98 15.37 2.11 11.36
N ASP A 99 16.22 1.68 12.28
CA ASP A 99 17.15 0.57 12.09
C ASP A 99 16.45 -0.72 12.53
N ILE A 100 16.30 -1.66 11.60
CA ILE A 100 15.72 -2.99 11.80
C ILE A 100 16.75 -4.12 11.64
N ALA A 101 18.05 -3.85 11.81
CA ALA A 101 19.09 -4.88 11.80
C ALA A 101 18.84 -5.96 12.87
N GLN A 102 18.15 -5.58 13.96
CA GLN A 102 17.52 -6.50 14.90
C GLN A 102 15.99 -6.33 14.83
N PRO A 103 15.28 -7.13 14.01
CA PRO A 103 13.83 -6.97 13.78
C PRO A 103 12.96 -7.09 15.04
N SER A 104 13.45 -7.77 16.08
CA SER A 104 12.81 -7.85 17.40
C SER A 104 12.96 -6.60 18.26
N HIS A 105 13.84 -5.67 17.87
CA HIS A 105 14.09 -4.43 18.59
C HIS A 105 14.46 -3.30 17.62
N PRO A 106 13.51 -2.82 16.78
CA PRO A 106 13.73 -1.66 15.93
C PRO A 106 14.17 -0.46 16.76
N THR A 107 15.15 0.30 16.27
CA THR A 107 15.64 1.50 16.94
C THR A 107 15.46 2.72 16.06
N LEU A 108 15.00 3.83 16.65
CA LEU A 108 14.88 5.08 15.93
C LEU A 108 16.29 5.67 15.70
N VAL A 109 16.64 5.87 14.43
CA VAL A 109 17.92 6.48 14.02
C VAL A 109 17.80 8.00 14.04
N THR A 110 16.76 8.52 13.38
CA THR A 110 16.52 9.96 13.28
C THR A 110 15.04 10.24 12.98
N SER A 111 14.60 11.43 13.36
CA SER A 111 13.32 12.01 12.98
C SER A 111 13.54 13.36 12.32
N TYR A 112 12.80 13.64 11.26
CA TYR A 112 12.87 14.90 10.54
C TYR A 112 11.48 15.49 10.42
N VAL A 113 11.21 16.53 11.22
CA VAL A 113 9.94 17.25 11.23
C VAL A 113 9.86 18.14 10.00
N CYS A 114 8.90 17.84 9.13
CA CYS A 114 8.60 18.62 7.94
C CYS A 114 7.12 18.40 7.59
N PRO A 115 6.22 19.19 8.19
CA PRO A 115 4.79 18.98 8.03
C PRO A 115 4.36 19.18 6.58
N ASP A 116 3.75 18.14 6.02
CA ASP A 116 3.15 18.10 4.69
C ASP A 116 2.31 16.83 4.65
N ALA A 117 1.02 16.93 4.32
CA ALA A 117 0.19 15.74 4.24
C ALA A 117 0.72 14.82 3.13
N GLN A 118 0.43 13.52 3.27
CA GLN A 118 1.01 12.41 2.51
C GLN A 118 2.41 12.05 2.99
N ASN A 119 3.44 12.81 2.63
CA ASN A 119 4.84 12.47 2.98
C ASN A 119 5.23 11.02 2.67
N ASP A 120 4.58 10.40 1.67
CA ASP A 120 4.98 9.10 1.14
C ASP A 120 6.42 9.14 0.67
N VAL A 121 7.15 8.06 0.90
CA VAL A 121 8.61 8.01 0.73
C VAL A 121 9.02 7.00 -0.33
N SER A 122 10.08 7.31 -1.06
CA SER A 122 10.82 6.34 -1.89
C SER A 122 12.30 6.64 -1.84
N VAL A 123 13.13 5.62 -2.04
CA VAL A 123 14.59 5.73 -2.05
C VAL A 123 15.20 5.21 -3.34
N TYR A 124 16.28 5.84 -3.78
CA TYR A 124 17.13 5.29 -4.83
C TYR A 124 18.58 5.66 -4.57
N ARG A 125 19.43 4.65 -4.31
CA ARG A 125 20.82 4.84 -3.87
C ARG A 125 20.86 5.77 -2.64
N ASN A 126 21.51 6.94 -2.77
CA ASN A 126 21.65 7.93 -1.70
C ASN A 126 20.59 9.03 -1.77
N LEU A 127 19.52 8.86 -2.54
CA LEU A 127 18.44 9.84 -2.66
C LEU A 127 17.18 9.34 -1.98
N LEU A 128 16.50 10.25 -1.27
CA LEU A 128 15.16 10.08 -0.70
C LEU A 128 14.22 11.07 -1.36
N PHE A 129 13.04 10.59 -1.74
CA PHE A 129 11.96 11.36 -2.35
C PHE A 129 10.78 11.37 -1.39
N THR A 130 10.17 12.55 -1.19
CA THR A 130 8.94 12.65 -0.40
C THR A 130 7.86 13.42 -1.12
N SER A 131 6.63 12.90 -1.05
CA SER A 131 5.43 13.56 -1.56
C SER A 131 5.04 14.74 -0.67
N GLY A 132 4.57 15.83 -1.28
CA GLY A 132 3.89 16.91 -0.58
C GLY A 132 2.72 17.44 -1.39
N GLU A 133 1.54 17.52 -0.79
CA GLU A 133 0.35 18.10 -1.43
C GLU A 133 -0.39 19.13 -0.57
N ASP A 134 -0.05 19.26 0.70
CA ASP A 134 -0.85 20.02 1.64
C ASP A 134 -0.82 21.52 1.34
N PHE A 135 -1.88 22.20 1.76
CA PHE A 135 -1.98 23.63 1.68
C PHE A 135 -1.18 24.34 2.79
N ASN A 136 -0.69 23.66 3.82
CA ASN A 136 0.13 24.28 4.86
C ASN A 136 1.59 23.83 4.83
N GLY A 137 1.94 22.84 3.98
CA GLY A 137 3.32 22.44 3.78
C GLY A 137 4.18 23.59 3.27
N ARG A 138 5.39 23.74 3.84
CA ARG A 138 6.33 24.81 3.49
C ARG A 138 7.63 24.29 2.89
N LEU A 139 8.18 25.00 1.91
CA LEU A 139 9.47 24.67 1.29
C LEU A 139 10.61 24.56 2.30
N ASP A 140 10.59 25.39 3.34
CA ASP A 140 11.57 25.43 4.44
C ASP A 140 11.30 24.41 5.56
N CYS A 141 10.28 23.56 5.43
CA CYS A 141 9.82 22.62 6.46
C CYS A 141 9.36 23.29 7.77
N GLY A 142 9.06 24.60 7.76
CA GLY A 142 8.54 25.31 8.92
C GLY A 142 7.14 24.85 9.34
N THR A 143 6.86 24.87 10.65
CA THR A 143 5.61 24.37 11.24
C THR A 143 4.49 25.42 11.33
N GLN A 144 4.77 26.67 10.93
CA GLN A 144 3.85 27.80 11.01
C GLN A 144 2.73 27.79 9.95
N GLY A 145 2.78 26.87 8.99
CA GLY A 145 1.81 26.76 7.90
C GLY A 145 1.91 27.89 6.84
N VAL A 146 0.90 27.94 5.97
CA VAL A 146 0.81 28.94 4.88
C VAL A 146 -0.59 29.58 4.88
N PRO A 147 -0.76 30.77 5.50
CA PRO A 147 -2.07 31.40 5.61
C PRO A 147 -2.58 31.99 4.28
N ASP A 148 -1.68 32.38 3.39
CA ASP A 148 -2.02 33.05 2.14
C ASP A 148 -2.48 32.07 1.06
N SER A 149 -3.57 32.38 0.37
CA SER A 149 -4.10 31.56 -0.74
C SER A 149 -3.15 31.41 -1.94
N VAL A 150 -2.16 32.30 -2.06
CA VAL A 150 -1.08 32.26 -3.05
C VAL A 150 0.21 32.58 -2.30
N SER A 151 1.16 31.64 -2.26
CA SER A 151 2.41 31.83 -1.52
C SER A 151 3.60 31.21 -2.22
N LYS A 152 4.74 31.90 -2.16
CA LYS A 152 6.04 31.37 -2.62
C LYS A 152 6.70 30.44 -1.61
N ASP A 153 6.21 30.39 -0.38
CA ASP A 153 6.72 29.52 0.69
C ASP A 153 6.09 28.11 0.63
N ARG A 154 4.99 27.94 -0.10
CA ARG A 154 4.19 26.70 -0.12
C ARG A 154 4.93 25.58 -0.86
N MET A 155 5.09 24.44 -0.20
CA MET A 155 5.52 23.21 -0.84
C MET A 155 4.29 22.48 -1.39
N ARG A 156 4.25 22.17 -2.70
CA ARG A 156 3.60 20.93 -3.17
C ARG A 156 4.32 20.37 -4.39
N GLY A 157 4.56 19.06 -4.40
CA GLY A 157 5.35 18.33 -5.39
C GLY A 157 6.27 17.32 -4.71
N ILE A 158 7.49 17.16 -5.21
CA ILE A 158 8.46 16.19 -4.67
C ILE A 158 9.62 16.89 -3.99
N ARG A 159 9.93 16.52 -2.75
CA ARG A 159 11.19 16.90 -2.09
C ARG A 159 12.24 15.86 -2.39
N ILE A 160 13.48 16.30 -2.57
CA ILE A 160 14.63 15.43 -2.80
C ILE A 160 15.66 15.70 -1.70
N PHE A 161 16.08 14.63 -1.03
CA PHE A 161 17.11 14.66 0.00
C PHE A 161 18.28 13.77 -0.38
N ASP A 162 19.49 14.18 -0.02
CA ASP A 162 20.67 13.32 0.01
C ASP A 162 20.71 12.62 1.39
N ILE A 163 20.69 11.29 1.35
CA ILE A 163 20.73 10.39 2.51
C ILE A 163 22.02 9.54 2.54
N SER A 164 23.11 10.03 1.94
CA SER A 164 24.45 9.41 2.07
C SER A 164 24.88 9.26 3.53
N ASP A 165 24.38 10.14 4.40
CA ASP A 165 24.32 9.95 5.86
C ASP A 165 22.85 9.85 6.27
N ILE A 166 22.36 8.63 6.49
CA ILE A 166 20.94 8.38 6.76
C ILE A 166 20.47 8.95 8.10
N ALA A 167 21.38 9.25 9.03
CA ALA A 167 21.04 9.91 10.29
C ALA A 167 20.80 11.41 10.13
N HIS A 168 21.31 12.01 9.03
CA HIS A 168 21.20 13.44 8.75
C HIS A 168 20.79 13.71 7.28
N PRO A 169 19.54 13.43 6.89
CA PRO A 169 19.03 13.75 5.55
C PRO A 169 19.25 15.23 5.20
N LYS A 170 19.85 15.50 4.04
CA LYS A 170 20.16 16.86 3.57
C LYS A 170 19.23 17.25 2.43
N PRO A 171 18.44 18.32 2.54
CA PRO A 171 17.65 18.81 1.41
C PRO A 171 18.55 19.16 0.21
N VAL A 172 18.19 18.67 -0.97
CA VAL A 172 18.86 18.97 -2.25
C VAL A 172 18.05 20.00 -3.03
N THR A 173 16.80 19.67 -3.33
CA THR A 173 15.87 20.52 -4.08
C THR A 173 14.43 20.08 -3.83
N SER A 174 13.48 20.86 -4.34
CA SER A 174 12.07 20.48 -4.40
C SER A 174 11.52 20.79 -5.77
N VAL A 175 10.91 19.79 -6.41
CA VAL A 175 10.28 19.94 -7.72
C VAL A 175 8.82 20.27 -7.49
N GLN A 176 8.43 21.52 -7.78
CA GLN A 176 7.05 21.99 -7.64
C GLN A 176 6.18 21.50 -8.81
N THR A 177 5.00 20.97 -8.50
CA THR A 177 4.04 20.40 -9.47
C THR A 177 2.72 21.13 -9.40
N CYS A 178 1.94 21.23 -10.48
CA CYS A 178 0.76 22.09 -10.48
C CYS A 178 -0.36 21.62 -9.54
N ARG A 179 -0.34 20.34 -9.16
CA ARG A 179 -1.36 19.70 -8.32
C ARG A 179 -0.79 19.01 -7.06
N GLY A 180 0.46 19.32 -6.72
CA GLY A 180 1.15 18.64 -5.63
C GLY A 180 1.52 17.19 -5.98
N SER A 181 1.90 16.43 -4.96
CA SER A 181 2.14 14.99 -5.05
C SER A 181 1.37 14.33 -3.93
N HIS A 182 0.26 13.66 -4.29
CA HIS A 182 -0.49 12.84 -3.35
C HIS A 182 0.37 11.62 -3.02
N THR A 183 0.65 10.81 -4.05
CA THR A 183 1.64 9.74 -4.01
C THR A 183 2.60 9.89 -5.18
N HIS A 184 3.70 9.15 -5.14
CA HIS A 184 4.67 9.12 -6.22
C HIS A 184 5.31 7.75 -6.36
N THR A 185 5.84 7.49 -7.55
CA THR A 185 6.52 6.23 -7.84
C THR A 185 7.85 6.51 -8.50
N VAL A 186 8.93 5.99 -7.91
CA VAL A 186 10.25 5.95 -8.57
C VAL A 186 10.19 4.94 -9.72
N VAL A 187 10.73 5.34 -10.87
CA VAL A 187 10.75 4.52 -12.08
C VAL A 187 12.18 4.42 -12.57
N THR A 188 12.71 3.20 -12.53
CA THR A 188 14.03 2.88 -13.07
C THR A 188 13.93 2.59 -14.58
N ASP A 189 14.90 3.10 -15.35
CA ASP A 189 15.04 2.76 -16.77
C ASP A 189 16.32 1.93 -16.98
N PRO A 190 16.21 0.65 -17.38
CA PRO A 190 17.38 -0.15 -17.72
C PRO A 190 18.23 0.44 -18.86
N ASN A 191 17.65 1.29 -19.71
CA ASN A 191 18.32 1.92 -20.84
C ASN A 191 18.87 3.33 -20.55
N ASP A 192 18.53 3.92 -19.41
CA ASP A 192 18.99 5.24 -18.99
C ASP A 192 19.48 5.22 -17.52
N PRO A 193 20.61 4.56 -17.23
CA PRO A 193 21.12 4.41 -15.87
C PRO A 193 21.68 5.72 -15.27
N ALA A 194 21.72 6.81 -16.05
CA ALA A 194 22.17 8.13 -15.61
C ALA A 194 21.05 8.93 -14.94
N ASN A 195 19.79 8.54 -15.17
CA ASN A 195 18.62 9.20 -14.63
C ASN A 195 17.74 8.19 -13.90
N ILE A 196 16.89 8.72 -13.05
CA ILE A 196 15.66 8.04 -12.62
C ILE A 196 14.48 8.96 -12.95
N TYR A 197 13.31 8.35 -13.08
CA TYR A 197 12.07 9.06 -13.32
C TYR A 197 11.17 8.94 -12.09
N ILE A 198 10.27 9.90 -11.91
CA ILE A 198 9.26 9.86 -10.86
C ILE A 198 7.91 10.16 -11.50
N TYR A 199 6.95 9.25 -11.34
CA TYR A 199 5.57 9.49 -11.71
C TYR A 199 4.86 10.12 -10.53
N VAL A 200 4.34 11.33 -10.73
CA VAL A 200 3.65 12.09 -9.69
C VAL A 200 2.15 12.01 -9.89
N SER A 201 1.47 11.53 -8.86
CA SER A 201 0.01 11.51 -8.78
C SER A 201 -0.48 12.69 -7.93
N GLY A 202 -0.76 13.83 -8.56
CA GLY A 202 -1.27 15.01 -7.85
C GLY A 202 -2.79 15.00 -7.69
N SER A 203 -3.29 15.08 -6.46
CA SER A 203 -4.73 15.11 -6.18
C SER A 203 -5.28 16.53 -5.95
N ALA A 204 -4.43 17.46 -5.53
CA ALA A 204 -4.86 18.79 -5.12
C ALA A 204 -5.48 19.59 -6.29
N PRO A 205 -6.37 20.57 -5.98
CA PRO A 205 -6.81 21.56 -6.95
C PRO A 205 -5.62 22.22 -7.66
N VAL A 206 -5.79 22.49 -8.96
CA VAL A 206 -4.78 23.16 -9.76
C VAL A 206 -4.45 24.52 -9.15
N ARG A 207 -3.16 24.74 -8.89
CA ARG A 207 -2.68 25.96 -8.25
C ARG A 207 -2.83 27.19 -9.13
N SER A 208 -2.94 28.34 -8.49
CA SER A 208 -3.00 29.63 -9.20
C SER A 208 -1.73 29.83 -10.04
N PRO A 209 -1.82 30.34 -11.28
CA PRO A 209 -0.65 30.69 -12.08
C PRO A 209 0.22 31.78 -11.43
N ASN A 210 -0.35 32.56 -10.49
CA ASN A 210 0.43 33.51 -9.68
C ASN A 210 1.29 32.82 -8.61
N GLU A 211 0.89 31.63 -8.17
CA GLU A 211 1.67 30.81 -7.24
C GLU A 211 2.79 30.07 -7.99
N LEU A 212 2.43 29.34 -9.05
CA LEU A 212 3.37 28.66 -9.94
C LEU A 212 2.97 28.91 -11.39
N ALA A 213 3.87 29.54 -12.16
CA ALA A 213 3.63 29.85 -13.56
C ALA A 213 3.43 28.56 -14.38
N GLY A 214 2.55 28.61 -15.39
CA GLY A 214 2.26 27.50 -16.28
C GLY A 214 1.11 26.59 -15.85
N CYS A 215 0.62 26.71 -14.62
CA CYS A 215 -0.50 25.90 -14.15
C CYS A 215 -1.84 26.38 -14.71
N SER A 216 -2.61 25.44 -15.27
CA SER A 216 -3.92 25.69 -15.86
C SER A 216 -4.96 24.65 -15.42
N GLY A 217 -6.02 25.12 -14.75
CA GLY A 217 -7.17 24.31 -14.38
C GLY A 217 -8.32 24.37 -15.39
N LEU A 218 -8.08 24.94 -16.57
CA LEU A 218 -9.06 24.98 -17.64
C LEU A 218 -9.29 23.56 -18.20
N THR A 219 -10.43 23.36 -18.85
CA THR A 219 -10.72 22.09 -19.51
C THR A 219 -9.83 21.90 -20.74
N PRO A 220 -9.47 20.66 -21.13
CA PRO A 220 -8.56 20.40 -22.25
C PRO A 220 -8.95 21.03 -23.60
N ASP A 221 -10.25 21.28 -23.84
CA ASP A 221 -10.75 21.99 -25.02
C ASP A 221 -10.41 23.49 -25.03
N LYS A 222 -10.19 24.09 -23.85
CA LYS A 222 -9.82 25.50 -23.68
C LYS A 222 -8.32 25.68 -23.55
N ASP A 223 -7.66 24.71 -22.94
CA ASP A 223 -6.21 24.70 -22.79
C ASP A 223 -5.67 23.28 -22.99
N PRO A 224 -4.99 22.99 -24.11
CA PRO A 224 -4.39 21.67 -24.33
C PRO A 224 -3.26 21.36 -23.34
N ASN A 225 -2.80 22.34 -22.55
CA ASN A 225 -1.84 22.18 -21.47
C ASN A 225 -2.49 22.11 -20.07
N SER A 226 -3.80 21.88 -20.00
CA SER A 226 -4.51 21.62 -18.75
C SER A 226 -3.78 20.60 -17.87
N GLU A 227 -3.79 20.83 -16.56
CA GLU A 227 -3.21 19.94 -15.54
C GLU A 227 -4.16 18.80 -15.12
N LEU A 228 -5.31 18.69 -15.79
CA LEU A 228 -6.30 17.64 -15.56
C LEU A 228 -6.03 16.44 -16.49
N PHE A 229 -6.43 15.24 -16.05
CA PHE A 229 -6.37 13.99 -16.83
C PHE A 229 -4.93 13.52 -17.19
N ARG A 230 -3.95 14.00 -16.44
CA ARG A 230 -2.52 13.80 -16.67
C ARG A 230 -1.81 13.40 -15.38
N ILE A 231 -0.63 12.81 -15.55
CA ILE A 231 0.39 12.75 -14.51
C ILE A 231 1.54 13.68 -14.88
N GLU A 232 2.35 14.08 -13.92
CA GLU A 232 3.60 14.80 -14.16
C GLU A 232 4.77 13.81 -14.01
N VAL A 233 5.67 13.77 -14.99
CA VAL A 233 6.88 12.94 -14.93
C VAL A 233 8.07 13.82 -14.63
N ILE A 234 8.77 13.54 -13.53
CA ILE A 234 10.00 14.22 -13.15
C ILE A 234 11.18 13.36 -13.58
N GLN A 235 12.17 13.96 -14.23
CA GLN A 235 13.49 13.35 -14.44
C GLN A 235 14.44 13.85 -13.37
N VAL A 236 15.18 12.95 -12.73
CA VAL A 236 16.22 13.26 -11.75
C VAL A 236 17.57 12.77 -12.30
N PRO A 237 18.45 13.68 -12.77
CA PRO A 237 19.81 13.32 -13.14
C PRO A 237 20.60 12.89 -11.90
N LEU A 238 21.11 11.66 -11.86
CA LEU A 238 21.73 11.11 -10.64
C LEU A 238 23.04 11.80 -10.26
N ALA A 239 23.76 12.35 -11.24
CA ALA A 239 24.98 13.12 -11.00
C ALA A 239 24.69 14.56 -10.52
N HIS A 240 23.50 15.07 -10.82
CA HIS A 240 23.07 16.44 -10.57
C HIS A 240 21.60 16.50 -10.13
N PRO A 241 21.25 15.89 -8.98
CA PRO A 241 19.86 15.79 -8.53
C PRO A 241 19.21 17.16 -8.30
N GLU A 242 19.99 18.23 -8.10
CA GLU A 242 19.51 19.61 -8.03
C GLU A 242 18.86 20.10 -9.34
N GLN A 243 19.10 19.43 -10.47
CA GLN A 243 18.55 19.74 -11.79
C GLN A 243 17.25 18.95 -12.09
N ALA A 244 16.70 18.26 -11.09
CA ALA A 244 15.44 17.55 -11.21
C ALA A 244 14.32 18.49 -11.66
N ARG A 245 13.52 18.04 -12.63
CA ARG A 245 12.45 18.86 -13.22
C ARG A 245 11.39 17.99 -13.87
N VAL A 246 10.18 18.53 -13.98
CA VAL A 246 9.12 17.93 -14.80
C VAL A 246 9.57 17.93 -16.27
N VAL A 247 9.62 16.76 -16.90
CA VAL A 247 10.02 16.58 -18.30
C VAL A 247 8.85 16.31 -19.23
N SER A 248 7.73 15.81 -18.71
CA SER A 248 6.52 15.57 -19.49
C SER A 248 5.26 15.57 -18.63
N LYS A 249 4.11 15.66 -19.30
CA LYS A 249 2.78 15.60 -18.68
C LYS A 249 1.84 14.64 -19.46
N PRO A 250 2.07 13.32 -19.39
CA PRO A 250 1.34 12.34 -20.18
C PRO A 250 -0.15 12.30 -19.87
N ALA A 251 -0.99 12.38 -20.90
CA ALA A 251 -2.46 12.41 -20.79
C ALA A 251 -3.07 11.00 -20.70
N ILE A 252 -2.61 10.21 -19.72
CA ILE A 252 -3.00 8.81 -19.57
C ILE A 252 -4.49 8.60 -19.25
N LEU A 253 -5.19 9.65 -18.80
CA LEU A 253 -6.63 9.63 -18.50
C LEU A 253 -7.48 10.37 -19.54
N ALA A 254 -6.86 10.95 -20.58
CA ALA A 254 -7.61 11.63 -21.61
C ALA A 254 -8.64 10.71 -22.26
N ASP A 255 -9.75 11.32 -22.66
CA ASP A 255 -10.87 10.71 -23.38
C ASP A 255 -11.64 9.61 -22.62
N LEU A 256 -11.35 9.41 -21.33
CA LEU A 256 -12.20 8.59 -20.47
C LEU A 256 -13.46 9.36 -20.10
N ALA A 257 -14.58 8.64 -20.07
CA ALA A 257 -15.85 9.16 -19.58
C ALA A 257 -16.02 8.86 -18.08
N ALA A 258 -16.94 9.55 -17.43
CA ALA A 258 -17.38 9.19 -16.10
C ALA A 258 -17.94 7.75 -16.12
N ARG A 259 -17.58 6.96 -15.11
CA ARG A 259 -18.06 5.59 -14.97
C ARG A 259 -19.29 5.52 -14.08
N GLU A 260 -20.06 4.48 -14.27
CA GLU A 260 -21.12 4.11 -13.34
C GLU A 260 -20.48 3.65 -12.02
N SER A 261 -21.03 4.14 -10.91
CA SER A 261 -20.70 3.69 -9.57
C SER A 261 -21.94 3.08 -8.94
N HIS A 262 -21.76 2.14 -8.02
CA HIS A 262 -22.85 1.71 -7.16
C HIS A 262 -23.34 2.87 -6.27
N GLY A 263 -24.56 2.76 -5.75
CA GLY A 263 -25.08 3.67 -4.73
C GLY A 263 -24.50 3.37 -3.34
N GLU A 264 -24.66 4.31 -2.40
CA GLU A 264 -24.25 4.11 -1.01
C GLU A 264 -24.92 2.89 -0.37
N ALA A 265 -24.27 2.29 0.63
CA ALA A 265 -24.85 1.18 1.38
C ALA A 265 -26.12 1.64 2.13
N PRO A 266 -27.13 0.77 2.31
CA PRO A 266 -28.35 1.11 3.04
C PRO A 266 -28.09 1.70 4.43
N GLU A 267 -27.11 1.17 5.14
CA GLU A 267 -26.69 1.64 6.46
C GLU A 267 -26.11 3.05 6.41
N ASP A 268 -25.35 3.39 5.35
CA ASP A 268 -24.78 4.72 5.15
C ASP A 268 -25.85 5.74 4.78
N ILE A 269 -26.82 5.37 3.95
CA ILE A 269 -27.99 6.20 3.63
C ILE A 269 -28.77 6.51 4.91
N ALA A 270 -29.04 5.49 5.74
CA ALA A 270 -29.75 5.67 7.00
C ALA A 270 -28.97 6.54 7.99
N ALA A 271 -27.65 6.33 8.11
CA ALA A 271 -26.78 7.13 8.96
C ALA A 271 -26.72 8.60 8.51
N ALA A 272 -26.58 8.84 7.20
CA ALA A 272 -26.57 10.18 6.62
C ALA A 272 -27.90 10.91 6.86
N ALA A 273 -29.04 10.23 6.64
CA ALA A 273 -30.36 10.80 6.90
C ALA A 273 -30.55 11.18 8.37
N LYS A 274 -30.09 10.33 9.31
CA LYS A 274 -30.10 10.62 10.73
C LYS A 274 -29.22 11.82 11.07
N ALA A 275 -27.97 11.84 10.59
CA ALA A 275 -27.03 12.92 10.82
C ALA A 275 -27.55 14.25 10.27
N ALA A 276 -28.16 14.25 9.08
CA ALA A 276 -28.77 15.42 8.49
C ALA A 276 -29.97 15.93 9.31
N ALA A 277 -30.84 15.04 9.80
CA ALA A 277 -31.95 15.41 10.68
C ALA A 277 -31.47 16.04 11.99
N GLU A 278 -30.45 15.46 12.63
CA GLU A 278 -29.84 16.01 13.84
C GLU A 278 -29.15 17.35 13.59
N ALA A 279 -28.43 17.49 12.49
CA ALA A 279 -27.80 18.74 12.09
C ALA A 279 -28.86 19.83 11.90
N ARG A 280 -29.95 19.56 11.17
CA ARG A 280 -31.07 20.49 11.01
C ARG A 280 -31.69 20.90 12.35
N ALA A 281 -31.91 19.95 13.26
CA ALA A 281 -32.45 20.23 14.59
C ALA A 281 -31.53 21.16 15.42
N LYS A 282 -30.21 21.11 15.20
CA LYS A 282 -29.20 21.97 15.85
C LYS A 282 -28.90 23.25 15.05
N GLY A 283 -29.64 23.54 13.98
CA GLY A 283 -29.41 24.70 13.12
C GLY A 283 -28.19 24.59 12.19
N GLY A 284 -27.67 23.38 11.97
CA GLY A 284 -26.62 23.07 11.01
C GLY A 284 -27.05 23.26 9.56
N PHE A 285 -26.10 23.03 8.65
CA PHE A 285 -26.28 23.17 7.21
C PHE A 285 -26.19 21.80 6.55
N THR A 286 -27.16 21.48 5.69
CA THR A 286 -27.20 20.22 4.93
C THR A 286 -27.34 20.50 3.45
N ALA A 287 -26.88 19.56 2.62
CA ALA A 287 -27.03 19.60 1.17
C ALA A 287 -27.16 18.18 0.63
N THR A 288 -27.87 18.01 -0.48
CA THR A 288 -28.00 16.73 -1.17
C THR A 288 -26.89 16.55 -2.18
N ILE A 289 -26.20 15.41 -2.11
CA ILE A 289 -25.20 14.98 -3.09
C ILE A 289 -25.59 13.59 -3.58
N ARG A 290 -25.73 13.43 -4.90
CA ARG A 290 -26.08 12.14 -5.54
C ARG A 290 -27.30 11.44 -4.91
N GLY A 291 -28.29 12.21 -4.47
CA GLY A 291 -29.52 11.70 -3.84
C GLY A 291 -29.47 11.52 -2.32
N THR A 292 -28.30 11.67 -1.69
CA THR A 292 -28.13 11.55 -0.24
C THR A 292 -27.99 12.93 0.42
N GLU A 293 -28.81 13.23 1.44
CA GLU A 293 -28.65 14.44 2.25
C GLU A 293 -27.46 14.27 3.20
N ILE A 294 -26.46 15.15 3.08
CA ILE A 294 -25.25 15.14 3.92
C ILE A 294 -25.14 16.42 4.76
N VAL A 295 -24.42 16.33 5.87
CA VAL A 295 -24.06 17.48 6.69
C VAL A 295 -22.88 18.22 6.04
N VAL A 296 -23.02 19.53 5.84
CA VAL A 296 -21.96 20.36 5.27
C VAL A 296 -20.98 20.75 6.37
N GLY A 297 -19.69 20.47 6.14
CA GLY A 297 -18.65 20.65 7.14
C GLY A 297 -18.46 22.11 7.60
N PRO A 298 -18.05 22.32 8.87
CA PRO A 298 -18.01 23.65 9.49
C PRO A 298 -17.02 24.61 8.81
N ARG A 299 -15.88 24.12 8.30
CA ARG A 299 -14.91 24.95 7.57
C ARG A 299 -15.51 25.52 6.29
N PHE A 300 -16.25 24.71 5.54
CA PHE A 300 -16.92 25.15 4.31
C PHE A 300 -18.02 26.17 4.62
N VAL A 301 -18.85 25.88 5.63
CA VAL A 301 -19.89 26.79 6.10
C VAL A 301 -19.27 28.13 6.52
N ALA A 302 -18.22 28.12 7.34
CA ALA A 302 -17.53 29.33 7.79
C ALA A 302 -16.98 30.15 6.61
N ALA A 303 -16.32 29.51 5.64
CA ALA A 303 -15.80 30.21 4.46
C ALA A 303 -16.91 30.82 3.59
N ARG A 304 -18.06 30.15 3.46
CA ARG A 304 -19.21 30.69 2.71
C ARG A 304 -19.91 31.81 3.46
N LEU A 305 -20.06 31.70 4.78
CA LEU A 305 -20.58 32.78 5.61
C LEU A 305 -19.67 34.02 5.54
N ASP A 306 -18.35 33.83 5.63
CA ASP A 306 -17.37 34.93 5.47
C ASP A 306 -17.53 35.63 4.10
N SER A 307 -17.70 34.85 3.02
CA SER A 307 -17.98 35.42 1.70
C SER A 307 -19.28 36.22 1.64
N ILE A 308 -20.35 35.76 2.31
CA ILE A 308 -21.64 36.48 2.36
C ILE A 308 -21.52 37.77 3.16
N ILE A 309 -20.83 37.73 4.31
CA ILE A 309 -20.57 38.89 5.16
C ILE A 309 -19.79 39.96 4.39
N LYS A 310 -18.71 39.55 3.70
CA LYS A 310 -17.92 40.44 2.85
C LYS A 310 -18.73 41.04 1.69
N ALA A 311 -19.56 40.23 1.03
CA ALA A 311 -20.40 40.69 -0.09
C ALA A 311 -21.40 41.78 0.32
N ARG A 312 -21.90 41.77 1.57
CA ARG A 312 -22.75 42.83 2.12
C ARG A 312 -21.99 43.97 2.82
N GLY A 313 -20.67 44.01 2.69
CA GLY A 313 -19.81 45.04 3.32
C GLY A 313 -19.72 44.97 4.84
N GLY A 314 -19.99 43.80 5.44
CA GLY A 314 -19.91 43.60 6.90
C GLY A 314 -18.51 43.18 7.38
N SER A 315 -18.21 43.46 8.64
CA SER A 315 -17.05 42.93 9.37
C SER A 315 -17.50 42.49 10.76
N GLY A 316 -17.63 41.19 11.01
CA GLY A 316 -18.12 40.66 12.29
C GLY A 316 -18.64 39.23 12.18
N ALA A 317 -19.20 38.70 13.28
CA ALA A 317 -19.76 37.35 13.31
C ALA A 317 -20.98 37.21 12.36
N PRO A 318 -21.22 36.01 11.80
CA PRO A 318 -22.40 35.76 10.97
C PRO A 318 -23.70 36.06 11.70
N THR A 319 -24.62 36.77 11.03
CA THR A 319 -25.98 37.04 11.54
C THR A 319 -26.94 35.91 11.19
N GLY A 320 -28.14 35.94 11.78
CA GLY A 320 -29.23 35.04 11.38
C GLY A 320 -29.62 35.19 9.90
N ALA A 321 -29.54 36.40 9.35
CA ALA A 321 -29.81 36.67 7.93
C ALA A 321 -28.72 36.06 7.02
N ASP A 322 -27.44 36.14 7.42
CA ASP A 322 -26.33 35.51 6.68
C ASP A 322 -26.50 33.98 6.61
N SER A 323 -26.88 33.38 7.75
CA SER A 323 -27.14 31.94 7.83
C SER A 323 -28.36 31.53 6.99
N ALA A 324 -29.43 32.33 6.99
CA ALA A 324 -30.61 32.08 6.16
C ALA A 324 -30.28 32.17 4.66
N ALA A 325 -29.51 33.19 4.26
CA ALA A 325 -29.05 33.36 2.89
C ALA A 325 -28.18 32.18 2.43
N LEU A 326 -27.24 31.73 3.28
CA LEU A 326 -26.44 30.54 2.97
C LEU A 326 -27.33 29.31 2.79
N ARG A 327 -28.28 29.03 3.71
CA ARG A 327 -29.17 27.86 3.57
C ARG A 327 -29.97 27.88 2.27
N ALA A 328 -30.48 29.05 1.87
CA ALA A 328 -31.25 29.20 0.64
C ALA A 328 -30.39 28.94 -0.63
N GLY A 329 -29.12 29.33 -0.61
CA GLY A 329 -28.21 29.16 -1.76
C GLY A 329 -27.33 27.90 -1.72
N LEU A 330 -27.28 27.19 -0.58
CA LEU A 330 -26.28 26.15 -0.33
C LEU A 330 -26.37 25.00 -1.34
N GLN A 331 -27.58 24.54 -1.66
CA GLN A 331 -27.74 23.45 -2.62
C GLN A 331 -27.19 23.83 -3.99
N ALA A 332 -27.51 25.02 -4.50
CA ALA A 332 -27.00 25.49 -5.79
C ALA A 332 -25.46 25.65 -5.79
N ILE A 333 -24.88 26.07 -4.66
CA ILE A 333 -23.43 26.13 -4.49
C ILE A 333 -22.82 24.71 -4.56
N VAL A 334 -23.42 23.74 -3.87
CA VAL A 334 -22.96 22.35 -3.85
C VAL A 334 -23.13 21.70 -5.22
N ASP A 335 -24.27 21.88 -5.89
CA ASP A 335 -24.52 21.35 -7.23
C ASP A 335 -23.50 21.85 -8.24
N ARG A 336 -23.10 23.12 -8.17
CA ARG A 336 -22.06 23.69 -9.05
C ARG A 336 -20.68 23.08 -8.80
N ILE A 337 -20.41 22.60 -7.58
CA ILE A 337 -19.15 21.93 -7.21
C ILE A 337 -19.17 20.47 -7.65
N VAL A 338 -20.26 19.75 -7.38
CA VAL A 338 -20.39 18.30 -7.63
C VAL A 338 -20.68 18.00 -9.10
N ASN A 339 -21.51 18.83 -9.73
CA ASN A 339 -21.96 18.72 -11.11
C ASN A 339 -21.59 20.00 -11.87
N PRO A 340 -20.29 20.26 -12.11
CA PRO A 340 -19.89 21.40 -12.92
C PRO A 340 -20.55 21.29 -14.31
N PRO A 341 -21.11 22.39 -14.85
CA PRO A 341 -21.81 22.34 -16.13
C PRO A 341 -20.87 21.89 -17.25
N THR A 342 -21.24 20.82 -17.95
CA THR A 342 -20.54 20.34 -19.15
C THR A 342 -20.87 21.24 -20.34
N PRO A 343 -19.89 21.72 -21.12
CA PRO A 343 -20.14 22.38 -22.39
C PRO A 343 -20.76 21.37 -23.38
N GLY A 344 -22.02 21.59 -23.75
CA GLY A 344 -22.75 20.73 -24.71
C GLY A 344 -23.23 19.39 -24.13
N ASN A 345 -23.98 18.63 -24.94
CA ASN A 345 -24.52 17.30 -24.58
C ASN A 345 -23.44 16.19 -24.51
N ALA A 346 -22.17 16.54 -24.26
CA ALA A 346 -21.08 15.56 -24.18
C ALA A 346 -21.18 14.73 -22.88
N PRO A 347 -20.78 13.45 -22.89
CA PRO A 347 -20.64 12.66 -21.67
C PRO A 347 -19.75 13.37 -20.65
N ARG A 348 -20.08 13.24 -19.36
CA ARG A 348 -19.23 13.77 -18.29
C ARG A 348 -17.83 13.16 -18.40
N PRO A 349 -16.74 13.95 -18.29
CA PRO A 349 -15.38 13.42 -18.30
C PRO A 349 -15.11 12.45 -17.15
N GLY A 350 -14.16 11.55 -17.36
CA GLY A 350 -13.66 10.59 -16.38
C GLY A 350 -12.82 11.22 -15.25
N PRO A 351 -12.11 10.40 -14.46
CA PRO A 351 -11.26 10.89 -13.39
C PRO A 351 -10.08 11.70 -13.93
N VAL A 352 -9.64 12.69 -13.16
CA VAL A 352 -8.61 13.66 -13.55
C VAL A 352 -7.22 13.35 -13.00
N GLN A 353 -7.06 12.27 -12.24
CA GLN A 353 -5.81 11.88 -11.59
C GLN A 353 -5.74 10.37 -11.38
N CYS A 354 -4.52 9.87 -11.24
CA CYS A 354 -4.28 8.59 -10.59
C CYS A 354 -4.10 8.80 -9.08
N HIS A 355 -4.45 7.78 -8.30
CA HIS A 355 -4.02 7.66 -6.91
C HIS A 355 -2.62 7.05 -6.94
N ASP A 356 -2.46 5.73 -6.96
CA ASP A 356 -1.13 5.11 -7.10
C ASP A 356 -0.85 4.58 -8.51
N ILE A 357 0.43 4.51 -8.83
CA ILE A 357 0.94 3.84 -10.03
C ILE A 357 2.02 2.86 -9.59
N THR A 358 1.84 1.58 -9.86
CA THR A 358 2.88 0.57 -9.66
C THR A 358 3.56 0.29 -10.98
N VAL A 359 4.85 0.57 -11.07
CA VAL A 359 5.66 0.26 -12.25
C VAL A 359 6.28 -1.12 -12.12
N TYR A 360 6.42 -1.81 -13.25
CA TYR A 360 7.17 -3.06 -13.36
C TYR A 360 8.22 -2.94 -14.48
N PRO A 361 9.35 -2.25 -14.22
CA PRO A 361 10.32 -1.88 -15.26
C PRO A 361 10.89 -3.06 -16.04
N ALA A 362 11.09 -4.21 -15.38
CA ALA A 362 11.58 -5.43 -16.01
C ALA A 362 10.68 -5.96 -17.14
N LEU A 363 9.40 -5.59 -17.15
CA LEU A 363 8.43 -5.91 -18.19
C LEU A 363 8.03 -4.69 -19.03
N GLY A 364 8.48 -3.49 -18.67
CA GLY A 364 8.13 -2.24 -19.36
C GLY A 364 6.65 -1.86 -19.26
N VAL A 365 5.97 -2.29 -18.18
CA VAL A 365 4.55 -2.00 -17.94
C VAL A 365 4.32 -1.34 -16.58
N ALA A 366 3.18 -0.66 -16.41
CA ALA A 366 2.71 -0.18 -15.11
C ALA A 366 1.20 -0.35 -14.94
N GLY A 367 0.75 -0.50 -13.71
CA GLY A 367 -0.64 -0.51 -13.30
C GLY A 367 -0.98 0.83 -12.66
N GLY A 368 -1.91 1.59 -13.24
CA GLY A 368 -2.36 2.87 -12.69
C GLY A 368 -3.74 2.74 -12.05
N ALA A 369 -3.86 2.97 -10.75
CA ALA A 369 -5.13 3.00 -10.04
C ALA A 369 -5.62 4.45 -9.97
N CYS A 370 -6.70 4.79 -10.69
CA CYS A 370 -7.02 6.17 -11.02
C CYS A 370 -8.45 6.60 -10.70
N ALA A 371 -8.79 6.60 -9.41
CA ALA A 371 -10.00 7.25 -8.85
C ALA A 371 -11.31 6.94 -9.62
N GLY A 372 -11.40 5.73 -10.21
CA GLY A 372 -12.51 5.29 -11.05
C GLY A 372 -12.14 4.33 -12.18
N TYR A 373 -10.85 4.24 -12.52
CA TYR A 373 -10.34 3.28 -13.51
C TYR A 373 -9.07 2.57 -13.01
N GLY A 374 -8.91 1.31 -13.41
CA GLY A 374 -7.62 0.63 -13.44
C GLY A 374 -7.04 0.74 -14.84
N LEU A 375 -5.78 1.18 -14.95
CA LEU A 375 -5.07 1.35 -16.20
C LEU A 375 -3.93 0.35 -16.31
N LEU A 376 -3.72 -0.16 -17.51
CA LEU A 376 -2.44 -0.78 -17.91
C LEU A 376 -1.69 0.23 -18.78
N LEU A 377 -0.44 0.50 -18.43
CA LEU A 377 0.41 1.47 -19.08
C LEU A 377 1.66 0.79 -19.67
N ASP A 378 2.10 1.30 -20.80
CA ASP A 378 3.42 1.06 -21.40
C ASP A 378 4.38 2.10 -20.85
N ILE A 379 5.50 1.65 -20.27
CA ILE A 379 6.52 2.52 -19.65
C ILE A 379 7.92 2.27 -20.22
N ARG A 380 8.01 1.69 -21.42
CA ARG A 380 9.32 1.47 -22.09
C ARG A 380 10.05 2.77 -22.44
N ASP A 381 9.30 3.86 -22.57
CA ASP A 381 9.80 5.23 -22.47
C ASP A 381 9.24 5.83 -21.18
N PRO A 382 10.00 5.83 -20.08
CA PRO A 382 9.53 6.36 -18.81
C PRO A 382 9.20 7.86 -18.86
N ALA A 383 9.81 8.61 -19.76
CA ALA A 383 9.44 10.02 -19.93
C ALA A 383 8.07 10.17 -20.60
N HIS A 384 7.55 9.17 -21.30
CA HIS A 384 6.28 9.26 -22.05
C HIS A 384 5.42 8.00 -21.91
N PRO A 385 4.95 7.65 -20.69
CA PRO A 385 4.09 6.50 -20.50
C PRO A 385 2.79 6.62 -21.31
N ARG A 386 2.32 5.49 -21.84
CA ARG A 386 1.13 5.44 -22.69
C ARG A 386 0.12 4.43 -22.15
N ARG A 387 -1.15 4.81 -22.13
CA ARG A 387 -2.25 3.89 -21.79
C ARG A 387 -2.39 2.79 -22.84
N LEU A 388 -2.32 1.54 -22.41
CA LEU A 388 -2.62 0.34 -23.19
C LEU A 388 -4.07 -0.08 -23.02
N ALA A 389 -4.53 -0.19 -21.77
CA ALA A 389 -5.87 -0.64 -21.43
C ALA A 389 -6.45 0.20 -20.28
N ALA A 390 -7.78 0.22 -20.20
CA ALA A 390 -8.53 0.78 -19.09
C ALA A 390 -9.68 -0.17 -18.74
N VAL A 391 -9.80 -0.51 -17.46
CA VAL A 391 -10.95 -1.20 -16.90
C VAL A 391 -11.60 -0.32 -15.85
N ALA A 392 -12.89 -0.53 -15.65
CA ALA A 392 -13.61 0.12 -14.58
C ALA A 392 -14.75 -0.78 -14.14
N ASP A 393 -15.01 -0.74 -12.84
CA ASP A 393 -15.87 -1.65 -12.12
C ASP A 393 -16.83 -0.81 -11.29
N SER A 394 -18.14 -1.06 -11.43
CA SER A 394 -19.15 -0.32 -10.69
C SER A 394 -19.12 -0.61 -9.20
N ASN A 395 -18.50 -1.71 -8.77
CA ASN A 395 -18.30 -2.06 -7.36
C ASN A 395 -17.13 -1.31 -6.71
N PHE A 396 -16.25 -0.70 -7.52
CA PHE A 396 -15.15 0.12 -7.03
C PHE A 396 -15.59 1.56 -6.83
N ALA A 397 -15.24 2.11 -5.68
CA ALA A 397 -15.53 3.51 -5.36
C ALA A 397 -14.32 4.42 -5.63
N PHE A 398 -13.11 3.94 -5.33
CA PHE A 398 -11.87 4.70 -5.46
C PHE A 398 -10.67 3.77 -5.69
N TRP A 399 -10.30 3.59 -6.96
CA TRP A 399 -9.15 2.77 -7.34
C TRP A 399 -7.87 3.33 -6.72
N HIS A 400 -7.26 2.56 -5.83
CA HIS A 400 -6.26 3.04 -4.89
C HIS A 400 -4.84 2.66 -5.28
N SER A 401 -4.55 1.36 -5.34
CA SER A 401 -3.24 0.83 -5.75
C SER A 401 -3.32 -0.39 -6.65
N ALA A 402 -2.18 -0.76 -7.23
CA ALA A 402 -2.06 -1.85 -8.19
C ALA A 402 -0.87 -2.76 -7.84
N THR A 403 -0.96 -4.06 -8.12
CA THR A 403 0.15 -5.00 -7.89
C THR A 403 0.15 -6.08 -8.96
N PHE A 404 1.26 -6.26 -9.65
CA PHE A 404 1.41 -7.35 -10.61
C PHE A 404 1.78 -8.63 -9.86
N ASN A 405 1.34 -9.77 -10.38
CA ASN A 405 1.99 -11.01 -10.02
C ASN A 405 3.41 -11.07 -10.62
N ASN A 406 4.28 -11.96 -10.14
CA ASN A 406 5.70 -11.92 -10.52
C ASN A 406 5.93 -12.09 -12.03
N ASP A 407 5.06 -12.84 -12.72
CA ASP A 407 5.16 -13.06 -14.17
C ASP A 407 4.52 -11.94 -15.01
N GLY A 408 3.85 -10.96 -14.38
CA GLY A 408 3.11 -9.90 -15.07
C GLY A 408 1.86 -10.37 -15.83
N THR A 409 1.39 -11.59 -15.54
CA THR A 409 0.20 -12.21 -16.16
C THR A 409 -1.08 -11.91 -15.41
N LYS A 410 -0.99 -11.34 -14.21
CA LYS A 410 -2.12 -10.88 -13.41
C LYS A 410 -1.82 -9.50 -12.84
N LEU A 411 -2.88 -8.72 -12.65
CA LEU A 411 -2.84 -7.42 -12.01
C LEU A 411 -4.00 -7.33 -11.02
N LEU A 412 -3.67 -7.02 -9.78
CA LEU A 412 -4.62 -6.76 -8.69
C LEU A 412 -4.75 -5.25 -8.53
N PHE A 413 -5.98 -4.77 -8.35
CA PHE A 413 -6.26 -3.40 -7.96
C PHE A 413 -7.01 -3.36 -6.64
N THR A 414 -6.65 -2.44 -5.76
CA THR A 414 -7.30 -2.22 -4.46
C THR A 414 -8.34 -1.09 -4.54
N ASP A 415 -9.40 -1.16 -3.73
CA ASP A 415 -10.46 -0.15 -3.66
C ASP A 415 -10.47 0.57 -2.32
N GLU A 416 -10.23 1.89 -2.32
CA GLU A 416 -10.30 2.72 -1.14
C GLU A 416 -11.74 3.17 -0.83
N TRP A 417 -12.68 2.21 -0.74
CA TRP A 417 -14.07 2.54 -0.49
C TRP A 417 -14.24 3.33 0.82
N GLY A 418 -14.97 4.43 0.75
CA GLY A 418 -15.14 5.33 1.89
C GLY A 418 -13.99 6.33 2.11
N GLY A 419 -13.02 6.40 1.18
CA GLY A 419 -11.92 7.36 1.20
C GLY A 419 -11.03 7.22 2.43
N GLY A 420 -10.78 5.98 2.84
CA GLY A 420 -9.87 5.65 3.94
C GLY A 420 -10.41 5.91 5.35
N LEU A 421 -11.54 6.60 5.50
CA LEU A 421 -12.00 7.06 6.81
C LEU A 421 -13.34 6.47 7.24
N GLN A 422 -14.03 5.72 6.39
CA GLN A 422 -15.34 5.17 6.72
C GLN A 422 -15.28 3.68 7.10
N PRO A 423 -16.25 3.18 7.89
CA PRO A 423 -16.28 1.79 8.31
C PRO A 423 -16.89 0.90 7.24
N LYS A 424 -16.06 0.42 6.31
CA LYS A 424 -16.48 -0.28 5.08
C LYS A 424 -16.27 -1.80 5.08
N CYS A 425 -16.05 -2.37 6.25
CA CYS A 425 -15.97 -3.83 6.46
C CYS A 425 -17.02 -4.34 7.44
N ARG A 426 -18.20 -3.69 7.52
CA ARG A 426 -19.27 -4.12 8.41
C ARG A 426 -19.88 -5.42 7.90
N ALA A 427 -20.50 -6.19 8.79
CA ALA A 427 -21.18 -7.45 8.42
C ALA A 427 -22.32 -7.26 7.39
N THR A 428 -22.84 -6.04 7.24
CA THR A 428 -23.87 -5.68 6.26
C THR A 428 -23.29 -5.22 4.92
N ASP A 429 -22.01 -4.87 4.88
CA ASP A 429 -21.35 -4.45 3.65
C ASP A 429 -21.14 -5.66 2.74
N LYS A 430 -21.35 -5.46 1.44
CA LYS A 430 -21.18 -6.54 0.46
C LYS A 430 -19.70 -6.95 0.34
N PRO A 431 -19.41 -8.24 0.15
CA PRO A 431 -18.04 -8.72 -0.02
C PRO A 431 -17.31 -8.11 -1.23
N GLU A 432 -18.04 -7.75 -2.29
CA GLU A 432 -17.48 -7.16 -3.51
C GLU A 432 -17.24 -5.64 -3.44
N TRP A 433 -17.68 -4.95 -2.39
CA TRP A 433 -17.51 -3.50 -2.24
C TRP A 433 -16.29 -3.19 -1.36
N GLY A 434 -15.38 -2.29 -1.78
CA GLY A 434 -14.13 -2.07 -1.05
C GLY A 434 -13.21 -3.30 -1.04
N ALA A 435 -13.32 -4.14 -2.06
CA ALA A 435 -12.53 -5.35 -2.25
C ALA A 435 -11.42 -5.12 -3.28
N ASP A 436 -10.40 -5.96 -3.24
CA ASP A 436 -9.43 -6.04 -4.31
C ASP A 436 -10.06 -6.73 -5.52
N ALA A 437 -9.78 -6.25 -6.73
CA ALA A 437 -10.21 -6.87 -7.98
C ALA A 437 -9.02 -7.46 -8.72
N ILE A 438 -9.14 -8.74 -9.09
CA ILE A 438 -8.07 -9.49 -9.73
C ILE A 438 -8.37 -9.63 -11.23
N PHE A 439 -7.39 -9.25 -12.04
CA PHE A 439 -7.45 -9.34 -13.50
C PHE A 439 -6.33 -10.25 -14.01
N THR A 440 -6.63 -11.04 -15.04
CA THR A 440 -5.57 -11.60 -15.90
C THR A 440 -5.20 -10.59 -16.98
N VAL A 441 -3.91 -10.47 -17.26
CA VAL A 441 -3.33 -9.56 -18.24
C VAL A 441 -2.85 -10.36 -19.45
N ALA A 442 -3.26 -9.94 -20.65
CA ALA A 442 -2.78 -10.49 -21.90
C ALA A 442 -2.53 -9.34 -22.89
N HIS A 443 -1.25 -9.05 -23.14
CA HIS A 443 -0.79 -7.92 -23.97
C HIS A 443 -1.41 -6.59 -23.52
N ASP A 444 -2.38 -6.09 -24.28
CA ASP A 444 -3.08 -4.81 -24.12
C ASP A 444 -4.49 -4.99 -23.56
N THR A 445 -4.79 -6.13 -22.93
CA THR A 445 -6.09 -6.43 -22.35
C THR A 445 -6.00 -6.86 -20.89
N MET A 446 -7.02 -6.49 -20.13
CA MET A 446 -7.25 -6.92 -18.76
C MET A 446 -8.62 -7.58 -18.66
N ALA A 447 -8.67 -8.80 -18.15
CA ALA A 447 -9.91 -9.57 -17.98
C ALA A 447 -10.15 -9.86 -16.49
N PHE A 448 -11.26 -9.36 -15.97
CA PHE A 448 -11.69 -9.55 -14.58
C PHE A 448 -11.87 -11.04 -14.25
N ARG A 449 -11.50 -11.45 -13.04
CA ARG A 449 -11.62 -12.83 -12.56
C ARG A 449 -12.43 -12.96 -11.27
N SER A 450 -12.04 -12.25 -10.23
CA SER A 450 -12.70 -12.32 -8.93
C SER A 450 -12.38 -11.12 -8.07
N TYR A 451 -13.00 -11.09 -6.89
CA TYR A 451 -12.65 -10.16 -5.82
C TYR A 451 -11.94 -10.87 -4.67
N TYR A 452 -11.17 -10.13 -3.89
CA TYR A 452 -10.68 -10.53 -2.58
C TYR A 452 -11.00 -9.43 -1.55
N LYS A 453 -11.58 -9.81 -0.42
CA LYS A 453 -11.78 -8.91 0.73
C LYS A 453 -11.48 -9.67 2.00
N LEU A 454 -10.86 -9.00 2.98
CA LEU A 454 -10.60 -9.60 4.27
C LEU A 454 -11.91 -10.18 4.86
N PRO A 455 -11.93 -11.42 5.39
CA PRO A 455 -13.18 -12.10 5.73
C PRO A 455 -13.73 -11.75 7.14
N ALA A 456 -13.03 -10.93 7.92
CA ALA A 456 -13.44 -10.51 9.26
C ALA A 456 -14.29 -9.22 9.27
N PRO A 457 -15.57 -9.30 9.69
CA PRO A 457 -16.39 -8.12 9.88
C PRO A 457 -15.86 -7.23 11.00
N GLN A 458 -15.84 -5.92 10.74
CA GLN A 458 -15.42 -4.87 11.67
C GLN A 458 -16.62 -4.04 12.15
N THR A 459 -16.43 -3.26 13.20
CA THR A 459 -17.45 -2.38 13.79
C THR A 459 -17.57 -1.04 13.06
N SER A 460 -18.59 -0.25 13.40
CA SER A 460 -18.76 1.12 12.88
C SER A 460 -17.70 2.13 13.37
N ASN A 461 -16.84 1.74 14.31
CA ASN A 461 -15.78 2.60 14.86
C ASN A 461 -14.42 2.35 14.19
N GLU A 462 -14.37 1.41 13.24
CA GLU A 462 -13.15 0.99 12.55
C GLU A 462 -13.22 1.45 11.10
N ASN A 463 -12.37 2.41 10.71
CA ASN A 463 -12.15 2.66 9.28
C ASN A 463 -11.49 1.41 8.70
N CYS A 464 -12.05 0.84 7.64
CA CYS A 464 -11.55 -0.41 7.10
C CYS A 464 -11.62 -0.40 5.60
N VAL A 465 -10.46 -0.54 4.97
CA VAL A 465 -10.28 -0.45 3.54
C VAL A 465 -8.99 -1.16 3.14
N ALA A 466 -8.92 -1.66 1.91
CA ALA A 466 -7.68 -2.17 1.34
C ALA A 466 -6.68 -1.02 1.14
N HIS A 467 -5.42 -1.26 1.47
CA HIS A 467 -4.34 -0.33 1.24
C HIS A 467 -3.09 -1.09 0.79
N ASN A 468 -1.93 -0.45 0.77
CA ASN A 468 -0.77 -0.96 0.04
C ASN A 468 -0.23 -2.30 0.57
N GLY A 469 0.23 -3.12 -0.38
CA GLY A 469 0.78 -4.45 -0.13
C GLY A 469 1.87 -4.82 -1.13
N SER A 470 2.53 -5.94 -0.87
CA SER A 470 3.62 -6.46 -1.72
C SER A 470 3.52 -7.97 -1.87
N LEU A 471 4.17 -8.51 -2.91
CA LEU A 471 4.33 -9.95 -3.05
C LEU A 471 5.23 -10.52 -1.94
N VAL A 472 4.82 -11.65 -1.37
CA VAL A 472 5.72 -12.55 -0.64
C VAL A 472 6.38 -13.47 -1.67
N PRO A 473 7.72 -13.50 -1.79
CA PRO A 473 8.43 -14.17 -2.88
C PRO A 473 8.50 -15.70 -2.71
N VAL A 474 7.36 -16.37 -2.55
CA VAL A 474 7.30 -17.84 -2.57
C VAL A 474 7.35 -18.31 -4.04
N PRO A 475 8.32 -19.15 -4.44
CA PRO A 475 8.45 -19.57 -5.83
C PRO A 475 7.20 -20.30 -6.32
N GLY A 476 6.69 -19.91 -7.49
CA GLY A 476 5.51 -20.50 -8.12
C GLY A 476 4.16 -20.12 -7.52
N ARG A 477 4.12 -19.21 -6.54
CA ARG A 477 2.86 -18.74 -5.95
C ARG A 477 2.76 -17.23 -6.00
N ASP A 478 1.54 -16.76 -6.22
CA ASP A 478 1.19 -15.36 -6.10
C ASP A 478 0.60 -15.17 -4.70
N ILE A 479 1.43 -14.74 -3.74
CA ILE A 479 1.02 -14.45 -2.36
C ILE A 479 1.22 -12.97 -2.12
N MET A 480 0.21 -12.29 -1.59
CA MET A 480 0.28 -10.88 -1.25
C MET A 480 0.19 -10.71 0.26
N ALA A 481 1.06 -9.88 0.83
CA ALA A 481 0.89 -9.31 2.16
C ALA A 481 0.36 -7.89 1.98
N GLN A 482 -0.77 -7.57 2.60
CA GLN A 482 -1.48 -6.32 2.37
C GLN A 482 -1.94 -5.69 3.69
N GLY A 483 -1.75 -4.37 3.78
CA GLY A 483 -2.34 -3.55 4.82
C GLY A 483 -3.81 -3.32 4.52
N TRP A 484 -4.65 -3.56 5.51
CA TRP A 484 -5.98 -3.00 5.60
C TRP A 484 -5.94 -2.06 6.80
N TYR A 485 -6.70 -0.97 6.81
CA TYR A 485 -6.66 0.01 7.92
C TYR A 485 -6.98 -0.62 9.30
N GLN A 486 -8.09 -0.35 9.96
CA GLN A 486 -8.35 -1.04 11.24
C GLN A 486 -8.77 -2.52 11.05
N GLY A 487 -8.58 -3.09 9.85
CA GLY A 487 -8.70 -4.54 9.59
C GLY A 487 -7.37 -5.30 9.67
N GLY A 488 -6.26 -4.60 9.92
CA GLY A 488 -4.95 -5.21 10.16
C GLY A 488 -4.24 -5.67 8.90
N ILE A 489 -3.43 -6.72 9.01
CA ILE A 489 -2.68 -7.30 7.90
C ILE A 489 -3.36 -8.58 7.46
N SER A 490 -3.58 -8.69 6.16
CA SER A 490 -4.04 -9.91 5.52
C SER A 490 -2.98 -10.42 4.56
N VAL A 491 -2.63 -11.70 4.68
CA VAL A 491 -1.76 -12.40 3.73
C VAL A 491 -2.61 -13.42 2.99
N PHE A 492 -2.70 -13.31 1.68
CA PHE A 492 -3.57 -14.15 0.86
C PHE A 492 -2.87 -14.70 -0.37
N ASP A 493 -3.24 -15.91 -0.75
CA ASP A 493 -2.82 -16.57 -1.98
C ASP A 493 -3.84 -16.28 -3.08
N TRP A 494 -3.38 -15.75 -4.20
CA TRP A 494 -4.15 -15.43 -5.40
C TRP A 494 -3.53 -16.06 -6.66
N THR A 495 -2.77 -17.15 -6.48
CA THR A 495 -2.20 -17.97 -7.55
C THR A 495 -3.30 -18.44 -8.51
N ASP A 496 -4.40 -18.92 -7.94
CA ASP A 496 -5.68 -19.08 -8.65
C ASP A 496 -6.45 -17.76 -8.60
N ALA A 497 -6.40 -17.03 -9.70
CA ALA A 497 -7.04 -15.73 -9.86
C ALA A 497 -8.58 -15.77 -9.70
N ALA A 498 -9.21 -16.95 -9.75
CA ALA A 498 -10.65 -17.10 -9.55
C ALA A 498 -11.03 -17.37 -8.08
N HIS A 499 -10.08 -17.82 -7.25
CA HIS A 499 -10.34 -18.28 -5.89
C HIS A 499 -9.25 -17.81 -4.90
N PRO A 500 -9.07 -16.49 -4.71
CA PRO A 500 -8.12 -15.98 -3.74
C PRO A 500 -8.51 -16.40 -2.31
N LYS A 501 -7.52 -16.71 -1.48
CA LYS A 501 -7.73 -17.25 -0.13
C LYS A 501 -6.78 -16.64 0.89
N GLU A 502 -7.31 -16.14 2.00
CA GLU A 502 -6.50 -15.73 3.16
C GLU A 502 -5.75 -16.94 3.75
N ILE A 503 -4.46 -16.77 3.98
CA ILE A 503 -3.56 -17.80 4.52
C ILE A 503 -2.88 -17.40 5.83
N ALA A 504 -2.83 -16.10 6.14
CA ALA A 504 -2.37 -15.58 7.43
C ALA A 504 -2.97 -14.19 7.70
N TYR A 505 -3.07 -13.80 8.96
CA TYR A 505 -3.45 -12.44 9.35
C TYR A 505 -2.89 -12.04 10.70
N TYR A 506 -2.87 -10.73 10.93
CA TYR A 506 -2.77 -10.13 12.26
C TYR A 506 -3.68 -8.92 12.32
N ASP A 507 -4.47 -8.79 13.38
CA ASP A 507 -5.35 -7.64 13.57
C ASP A 507 -5.39 -7.20 15.03
N ARG A 508 -5.75 -5.93 15.25
CA ARG A 508 -6.01 -5.34 16.56
C ARG A 508 -7.42 -4.76 16.56
N GLY A 509 -8.08 -4.81 17.72
CA GLY A 509 -9.37 -4.15 17.88
C GLY A 509 -9.30 -2.63 17.68
N PRO A 510 -10.47 -1.96 17.68
CA PRO A 510 -10.59 -0.55 17.36
C PRO A 510 -9.62 0.30 18.17
N MET A 511 -9.08 1.37 17.60
CA MET A 511 -8.25 2.29 18.37
C MET A 511 -9.04 2.97 19.49
N ASP A 512 -10.33 3.25 19.25
CA ASP A 512 -11.26 3.88 20.21
C ASP A 512 -12.63 3.17 20.18
N SER A 513 -13.24 2.95 21.35
CA SER A 513 -14.53 2.25 21.46
C SER A 513 -15.74 3.15 21.26
N THR A 514 -15.56 4.47 21.19
CA THR A 514 -16.63 5.48 21.25
C THR A 514 -16.70 6.35 20.00
N LYS A 515 -15.60 6.47 19.24
CA LYS A 515 -15.53 7.26 18.02
C LYS A 515 -14.67 6.57 16.97
N LEU A 516 -14.97 6.84 15.71
CA LEU A 516 -14.11 6.46 14.59
C LEU A 516 -12.93 7.44 14.49
N VAL A 517 -11.75 6.90 14.28
CA VAL A 517 -10.47 7.60 14.11
C VAL A 517 -9.65 6.88 13.03
N GLY A 518 -8.81 7.61 12.30
CA GLY A 518 -7.90 6.99 11.32
C GLY A 518 -6.81 6.21 12.04
N ALA A 519 -6.75 4.89 11.83
CA ALA A 519 -5.75 4.01 12.43
C ALA A 519 -5.55 2.74 11.59
N GLY A 520 -4.67 1.84 12.05
CA GLY A 520 -4.46 0.55 11.43
C GLY A 520 -3.28 0.50 10.46
N SER A 521 -3.21 -0.52 9.59
CA SER A 521 -2.06 -0.72 8.69
C SER A 521 -2.21 0.09 7.41
N TRP A 522 -1.40 1.14 7.26
CA TRP A 522 -1.28 1.89 5.99
C TRP A 522 -0.67 1.02 4.91
N SER A 523 0.40 0.29 5.22
CA SER A 523 1.01 -0.64 4.29
C SER A 523 1.61 -1.82 5.04
N ALA A 524 1.70 -2.97 4.37
CA ALA A 524 2.38 -4.15 4.88
C ALA A 524 3.24 -4.78 3.79
N TYR A 525 4.56 -4.74 3.96
CA TYR A 525 5.50 -5.11 2.91
C TYR A 525 6.45 -6.21 3.33
N TRP A 526 6.67 -7.17 2.45
CA TRP A 526 7.71 -8.18 2.61
C TRP A 526 9.09 -7.56 2.39
N TYR A 527 9.96 -7.64 3.39
CA TYR A 527 11.34 -7.18 3.31
C TYR A 527 12.27 -8.17 4.00
N ASN A 528 13.11 -8.85 3.21
CA ASN A 528 14.22 -9.71 3.67
C ASN A 528 13.86 -10.73 4.78
N GLY A 529 12.67 -11.33 4.67
CA GLY A 529 12.22 -12.39 5.59
C GLY A 529 11.17 -11.97 6.62
N TYR A 530 10.81 -10.68 6.64
CA TYR A 530 9.81 -10.11 7.54
C TYR A 530 8.72 -9.41 6.74
N ILE A 531 7.55 -9.22 7.36
CA ILE A 531 6.54 -8.28 6.89
C ILE A 531 6.63 -7.05 7.79
N VAL A 532 6.94 -5.89 7.23
CA VAL A 532 7.03 -4.62 7.93
C VAL A 532 5.82 -3.78 7.61
N SER A 533 5.14 -3.27 8.63
CA SER A 533 3.90 -2.52 8.48
C SER A 533 4.01 -1.12 9.07
N SER A 534 3.56 -0.13 8.29
CA SER A 534 3.35 1.24 8.78
C SER A 534 1.99 1.31 9.46
N GLU A 535 1.98 1.30 10.79
CA GLU A 535 0.74 1.46 11.56
C GLU A 535 0.46 2.95 11.77
N ILE A 536 -0.66 3.42 11.23
CA ILE A 536 -1.10 4.82 11.16
C ILE A 536 -1.06 5.54 12.51
N GLY A 537 -1.66 4.90 13.53
CA GLY A 537 -1.88 5.46 14.84
C GLY A 537 -0.83 5.10 15.87
N ARG A 538 -0.08 4.00 15.68
CA ARG A 538 0.73 3.34 16.70
C ARG A 538 2.23 3.38 16.41
N GLY A 539 2.68 3.16 15.18
CA GLY A 539 4.12 3.19 14.85
C GLY A 539 4.56 2.19 13.76
N LEU A 540 5.63 1.45 14.02
CA LEU A 540 6.21 0.47 13.09
C LEU A 540 6.05 -0.95 13.66
N ASP A 541 5.31 -1.79 12.97
CA ASP A 541 5.18 -3.20 13.33
C ASP A 541 6.05 -4.08 12.43
N VAL A 542 6.66 -5.11 13.01
CA VAL A 542 7.42 -6.12 12.28
C VAL A 542 6.84 -7.49 12.59
N PHE A 543 6.61 -8.28 11.54
CA PHE A 543 6.01 -9.60 11.60
C PHE A 543 6.86 -10.64 10.89
N GLU A 544 6.67 -11.90 11.24
CA GLU A 544 7.18 -13.04 10.48
C GLU A 544 6.06 -14.03 10.16
N LEU A 545 6.13 -14.62 8.96
CA LEU A 545 5.31 -15.77 8.61
C LEU A 545 5.80 -17.00 9.38
N VAL A 546 4.86 -17.78 9.89
CA VAL A 546 5.16 -19.07 10.53
C VAL A 546 4.65 -20.23 9.67
N PRO A 547 5.32 -21.40 9.70
CA PRO A 547 4.85 -22.57 8.94
C PRO A 547 3.44 -22.99 9.33
N SER A 548 2.66 -23.43 8.35
CA SER A 548 1.30 -23.93 8.54
C SER A 548 0.93 -24.99 7.50
N GLY A 549 -0.32 -25.46 7.53
CA GLY A 549 -0.85 -26.34 6.47
C GLY A 549 -0.96 -25.68 5.10
N LEU A 550 -0.88 -24.35 5.02
CA LEU A 550 -1.01 -23.56 3.78
C LEU A 550 0.33 -23.01 3.25
N LEU A 551 1.36 -23.01 4.10
CA LEU A 551 2.67 -22.46 3.78
C LEU A 551 3.76 -23.24 4.54
N SER A 552 4.58 -24.01 3.82
CA SER A 552 5.62 -24.85 4.44
C SER A 552 6.84 -24.03 4.87
N GLN A 553 7.67 -24.61 5.75
CA GLN A 553 8.96 -24.00 6.11
C GLN A 553 9.87 -23.81 4.89
N ASN A 554 9.88 -24.76 3.94
CA ASN A 554 10.69 -24.62 2.72
C ASN A 554 10.17 -23.46 1.83
N GLU A 555 8.87 -23.21 1.79
CA GLU A 555 8.30 -22.06 1.07
C GLU A 555 8.73 -20.73 1.70
N ILE A 556 8.69 -20.64 3.04
CA ILE A 556 9.16 -19.46 3.79
C ILE A 556 10.67 -19.26 3.60
N ASP A 557 11.46 -20.33 3.68
CA ASP A 557 12.91 -20.27 3.53
C ASP A 557 13.32 -19.93 2.08
N ALA A 558 12.58 -20.44 1.09
CA ALA A 558 12.78 -20.06 -0.31
C ALA A 558 12.45 -18.57 -0.54
N ALA A 559 11.41 -18.04 0.10
CA ALA A 559 11.09 -16.60 0.05
C ALA A 559 12.21 -15.74 0.63
N LYS A 560 12.88 -16.20 1.69
CA LYS A 560 14.03 -15.52 2.31
C LYS A 560 15.28 -15.48 1.43
N LEU A 561 15.35 -16.28 0.36
CA LEU A 561 16.46 -16.22 -0.59
C LEU A 561 16.38 -15.00 -1.51
N VAL A 562 15.22 -14.38 -1.66
CA VAL A 562 15.08 -13.12 -2.37
C VAL A 562 15.43 -11.99 -1.40
N HIS A 563 16.57 -11.35 -1.65
CA HIS A 563 17.10 -10.27 -0.84
C HIS A 563 17.07 -8.96 -1.62
N PHE A 564 16.60 -7.91 -0.95
CA PHE A 564 16.57 -6.54 -1.46
C PHE A 564 17.61 -5.70 -0.74
N ASP A 565 18.49 -5.04 -1.51
CA ASP A 565 19.40 -4.03 -0.97
C ASP A 565 18.66 -2.71 -0.69
N TYR A 566 17.59 -2.45 -1.44
CA TYR A 566 16.60 -1.41 -1.21
C TYR A 566 15.27 -1.87 -1.82
N LEU A 567 14.15 -1.30 -1.36
CA LEU A 567 12.83 -1.60 -1.88
C LEU A 567 11.93 -0.37 -1.81
N ASN A 568 11.33 -0.02 -2.96
CA ASN A 568 10.09 0.76 -3.04
C ASN A 568 9.08 -0.17 -3.68
N VAL A 569 7.96 -0.46 -3.01
CA VAL A 569 7.07 -1.55 -3.45
C VAL A 569 6.38 -1.24 -4.79
N GLN A 570 6.08 0.03 -5.04
CA GLN A 570 5.51 0.49 -6.29
C GLN A 570 6.53 0.52 -7.45
N ASP A 571 7.84 0.48 -7.17
CA ASP A 571 8.89 0.14 -8.16
C ASP A 571 9.10 -1.38 -8.15
N GLN A 572 8.09 -2.12 -8.60
CA GLN A 572 7.99 -3.56 -8.35
C GLN A 572 9.17 -4.32 -8.98
N PRO A 573 10.03 -4.97 -8.16
CA PRO A 573 11.16 -5.72 -8.66
C PRO A 573 10.71 -7.06 -9.24
N LYS A 574 11.44 -7.56 -10.24
CA LYS A 574 11.29 -8.95 -10.69
C LYS A 574 11.92 -9.87 -9.65
N LEU A 575 11.13 -10.78 -9.11
CA LEU A 575 11.59 -11.76 -8.13
C LEU A 575 12.25 -12.93 -8.85
N VAL A 576 13.48 -13.25 -8.42
CA VAL A 576 14.27 -14.36 -8.98
C VAL A 576 14.89 -15.12 -7.81
N TRP A 577 14.83 -16.44 -7.86
CA TRP A 577 15.38 -17.32 -6.84
C TRP A 577 16.70 -17.94 -7.31
N PRO A 578 17.72 -18.04 -6.45
CA PRO A 578 18.92 -18.79 -6.78
C PRO A 578 18.61 -20.30 -6.81
N ALA A 579 19.34 -21.02 -7.65
CA ALA A 579 19.27 -22.48 -7.69
C ALA A 579 19.67 -23.07 -6.32
N SER A 580 18.70 -23.63 -5.59
CA SER A 580 18.90 -24.14 -4.23
C SER A 580 18.02 -25.35 -3.92
N PHE A 581 18.47 -26.20 -3.00
CA PHE A 581 17.68 -27.33 -2.53
C PHE A 581 16.34 -26.91 -1.91
N VAL A 582 16.31 -25.75 -1.26
CA VAL A 582 15.09 -25.26 -0.59
C VAL A 582 14.03 -24.81 -1.59
N VAL A 583 14.41 -24.22 -2.74
CA VAL A 583 13.47 -23.90 -3.84
C VAL A 583 12.87 -25.18 -4.42
N ALA A 584 13.69 -26.21 -4.69
CA ALA A 584 13.18 -27.50 -5.15
C ALA A 584 12.25 -28.15 -4.11
N ARG A 585 12.57 -28.07 -2.82
CA ARG A 585 11.69 -28.56 -1.74
C ARG A 585 10.39 -27.77 -1.63
N ALA A 586 10.41 -26.46 -1.85
CA ALA A 586 9.22 -25.62 -1.84
C ALA A 586 8.21 -26.07 -2.91
N TYR A 587 8.66 -26.23 -4.16
CA TYR A 587 7.81 -26.78 -5.23
C TYR A 587 7.30 -28.20 -4.91
N LEU A 588 8.15 -29.05 -4.34
CA LEU A 588 7.74 -30.40 -3.95
C LEU A 588 6.70 -30.42 -2.82
N ASP A 589 6.80 -29.51 -1.85
CA ASP A 589 5.81 -29.35 -0.79
C ASP A 589 4.48 -28.82 -1.33
N GLN A 590 4.51 -27.92 -2.32
CA GLN A 590 3.32 -27.45 -3.03
C GLN A 590 2.61 -28.59 -3.77
N LEU A 591 3.37 -29.43 -4.50
CA LEU A 591 2.84 -30.62 -5.19
C LEU A 591 2.26 -31.64 -4.21
N ALA A 592 2.90 -31.83 -3.06
CA ALA A 592 2.39 -32.71 -2.01
C ALA A 592 1.07 -32.18 -1.43
N ARG A 593 0.98 -30.87 -1.18
CA ARG A 593 -0.21 -30.22 -0.60
C ARG A 593 -1.40 -30.21 -1.56
N SER A 594 -1.15 -29.99 -2.85
CA SER A 594 -2.17 -29.96 -3.91
C SER A 594 -2.57 -31.34 -4.43
N ASN A 595 -1.91 -32.41 -3.99
CA ASN A 595 -1.96 -33.73 -4.63
C ASN A 595 -1.59 -33.70 -6.12
N GLY A 596 -0.74 -32.75 -6.53
CA GLY A 596 -0.28 -32.59 -7.91
C GLY A 596 0.63 -33.74 -8.37
N LEU A 597 1.32 -34.40 -7.44
CA LEU A 597 2.19 -35.56 -7.67
C LEU A 597 1.83 -36.70 -6.69
N ALA A 598 1.90 -37.95 -7.16
CA ALA A 598 1.56 -39.12 -6.35
C ALA A 598 2.41 -39.22 -5.06
N PRO A 599 1.83 -39.60 -3.90
CA PRO A 599 2.54 -39.57 -2.62
C PRO A 599 3.84 -40.39 -2.55
N ASP A 600 3.89 -41.53 -3.25
CA ASP A 600 5.08 -42.38 -3.37
C ASP A 600 6.19 -41.68 -4.15
N LYS A 601 5.84 -41.00 -5.26
CA LYS A 601 6.77 -40.19 -6.05
C LYS A 601 7.26 -38.97 -5.28
N VAL A 602 6.38 -38.30 -4.51
CA VAL A 602 6.77 -37.21 -3.60
C VAL A 602 7.80 -37.70 -2.58
N SER A 603 7.54 -38.85 -1.95
CA SER A 603 8.46 -39.46 -0.98
C SER A 603 9.82 -39.81 -1.59
N ALA A 604 9.80 -40.39 -2.80
CA ALA A 604 11.01 -40.70 -3.56
C ALA A 604 11.82 -39.44 -3.90
N ALA A 605 11.16 -38.38 -4.39
CA ALA A 605 11.80 -37.11 -4.70
C ALA A 605 12.40 -36.45 -3.44
N ARG A 606 11.72 -36.49 -2.29
CA ARG A 606 12.27 -36.00 -1.01
C ARG A 606 13.55 -36.74 -0.63
N THR A 607 13.55 -38.06 -0.75
CA THR A 607 14.73 -38.89 -0.45
C THR A 607 15.86 -38.62 -1.43
N ALA A 608 15.57 -38.45 -2.71
CA ALA A 608 16.55 -38.12 -3.73
C ALA A 608 17.20 -36.74 -3.49
N LEU A 609 16.42 -35.70 -3.18
CA LEU A 609 16.93 -34.38 -2.81
C LEU A 609 17.82 -34.45 -1.56
N ALA A 610 17.37 -35.13 -0.50
CA ALA A 610 18.14 -35.29 0.73
C ALA A 610 19.43 -36.12 0.54
N ARG A 611 19.45 -37.06 -0.42
CA ARG A 611 20.67 -37.77 -0.82
C ARG A 611 21.61 -36.84 -1.59
N ALA A 612 21.10 -36.14 -2.60
CA ALA A 612 21.90 -35.26 -3.44
C ALA A 612 22.57 -34.11 -2.66
N GLU A 613 21.89 -33.55 -1.66
CA GLU A 613 22.44 -32.50 -0.80
C GLU A 613 23.67 -32.96 -0.01
N ARG A 614 23.71 -34.24 0.39
CA ARG A 614 24.86 -34.85 1.08
C ARG A 614 26.02 -35.25 0.15
N LEU A 615 25.78 -35.31 -1.16
CA LEU A 615 26.82 -35.55 -2.17
C LEU A 615 27.51 -34.23 -2.54
N ALA A 616 28.62 -34.29 -3.27
CA ALA A 616 29.32 -33.11 -3.79
C ALA A 616 29.88 -33.35 -5.20
N GLY A 617 30.19 -32.27 -5.92
CA GLY A 617 30.83 -32.32 -7.24
C GLY A 617 30.03 -33.16 -8.26
N PRO A 618 30.71 -33.98 -9.09
CA PRO A 618 30.05 -34.78 -10.13
C PRO A 618 28.95 -35.71 -9.60
N GLN A 619 29.15 -36.32 -8.42
CA GLN A 619 28.17 -37.24 -7.84
C GLN A 619 26.85 -36.55 -7.50
N ARG A 620 26.90 -35.30 -7.00
CA ARG A 620 25.70 -34.49 -6.76
C ARG A 620 25.02 -34.14 -8.08
N ARG A 621 25.80 -33.68 -9.07
CA ARG A 621 25.29 -33.30 -10.39
C ARG A 621 24.56 -34.46 -11.06
N ASP A 622 25.15 -35.65 -11.05
CA ASP A 622 24.55 -36.85 -11.66
C ASP A 622 23.25 -37.24 -10.95
N ALA A 623 23.23 -37.21 -9.61
CA ALA A 623 22.04 -37.51 -8.83
C ALA A 623 20.89 -36.52 -9.10
N LEU A 624 21.20 -35.23 -9.20
CA LEU A 624 20.21 -34.19 -9.52
C LEU A 624 19.73 -34.29 -10.97
N THR A 625 20.62 -34.55 -11.92
CA THR A 625 20.26 -34.75 -13.33
C THR A 625 19.33 -35.95 -13.50
N GLN A 626 19.62 -37.05 -12.81
CA GLN A 626 18.75 -38.23 -12.79
C GLN A 626 17.38 -37.90 -12.20
N LEU A 627 17.34 -37.16 -11.08
CA LEU A 627 16.08 -36.76 -10.45
C LEU A 627 15.27 -35.83 -11.37
N ALA A 628 15.89 -34.85 -12.02
CA ALA A 628 15.22 -33.95 -12.96
C ALA A 628 14.62 -34.73 -14.15
N ALA A 629 15.36 -35.69 -14.70
CA ALA A 629 14.86 -36.56 -15.77
C ALA A 629 13.67 -37.41 -15.32
N GLN A 630 13.73 -37.96 -14.10
CA GLN A 630 12.63 -38.72 -13.51
C GLN A 630 11.38 -37.85 -13.35
N LEU A 631 11.52 -36.66 -12.77
CA LEU A 631 10.42 -35.71 -12.57
C LEU A 631 9.79 -35.27 -13.90
N ASN A 632 10.61 -35.01 -14.92
CA ASN A 632 10.11 -34.72 -16.28
C ASN A 632 9.27 -35.89 -16.81
N GLY A 633 9.71 -37.14 -16.63
CA GLY A 633 8.91 -38.31 -16.99
C GLY A 633 7.61 -38.41 -16.19
N ASP A 634 7.66 -38.10 -14.90
CA ASP A 634 6.50 -38.13 -14.00
C ASP A 634 5.47 -37.05 -14.35
N SER A 635 5.89 -35.93 -14.94
CA SER A 635 5.01 -34.80 -15.31
C SER A 635 3.85 -35.20 -16.23
N HIS A 636 4.06 -36.15 -17.14
CA HIS A 636 3.05 -36.58 -18.12
C HIS A 636 1.87 -37.34 -17.49
N GLY A 637 2.05 -37.94 -16.32
CA GLY A 637 1.03 -38.68 -15.58
C GLY A 637 0.59 -38.03 -14.27
N ALA A 638 1.11 -36.83 -13.98
CA ALA A 638 0.81 -36.08 -12.77
C ALA A 638 -0.51 -35.30 -12.92
N ALA A 639 -1.23 -35.11 -11.81
CA ALA A 639 -2.41 -34.25 -11.80
C ALA A 639 -2.05 -32.79 -12.10
N ASP A 640 -0.82 -32.38 -11.76
CA ASP A 640 -0.26 -31.06 -12.03
C ASP A 640 1.08 -31.17 -12.76
N GLY A 641 1.02 -31.64 -14.02
CA GLY A 641 2.22 -31.82 -14.86
C GLY A 641 3.01 -30.53 -15.09
N GLY A 642 2.35 -29.37 -15.08
CA GLY A 642 2.99 -28.07 -15.18
C GLY A 642 3.93 -27.81 -14.02
N ASN A 643 3.43 -27.90 -12.78
CA ASN A 643 4.26 -27.68 -11.59
C ASN A 643 5.31 -28.78 -11.37
N VAL A 644 5.06 -30.02 -11.80
CA VAL A 644 6.10 -31.06 -11.82
C VAL A 644 7.24 -30.70 -12.79
N SER A 645 6.92 -30.12 -13.95
CA SER A 645 7.93 -29.64 -14.90
C SER A 645 8.73 -28.46 -14.35
N THR A 646 8.06 -27.55 -13.63
CA THR A 646 8.73 -26.45 -12.91
C THR A 646 9.69 -26.99 -11.83
N LEU A 647 9.26 -27.97 -11.03
CA LEU A 647 10.14 -28.66 -10.08
C LEU A 647 11.34 -29.32 -10.77
N ALA A 648 11.11 -30.03 -11.88
CA ALA A 648 12.19 -30.67 -12.64
C ALA A 648 13.22 -29.64 -13.14
N THR A 649 12.75 -28.48 -13.59
CA THR A 649 13.60 -27.36 -14.01
C THR A 649 14.42 -26.84 -12.85
N ALA A 650 13.80 -26.58 -11.69
CA ALA A 650 14.53 -26.13 -10.49
C ALA A 650 15.61 -27.14 -10.03
N VAL A 651 15.35 -28.44 -10.16
CA VAL A 651 16.34 -29.50 -9.87
C VAL A 651 17.46 -29.53 -10.91
N ALA A 652 17.15 -29.30 -12.19
CA ALA A 652 18.15 -29.21 -13.26
C ALA A 652 19.07 -27.98 -13.07
N ASP A 653 18.50 -26.82 -12.74
CA ASP A 653 19.27 -25.60 -12.45
C ASP A 653 20.20 -25.82 -11.26
N LEU A 654 19.73 -26.53 -10.23
CA LEU A 654 20.56 -26.92 -9.10
C LEU A 654 21.73 -27.85 -9.48
N ALA A 655 21.55 -28.73 -10.47
CA ALA A 655 22.63 -29.56 -11.01
C ALA A 655 23.68 -28.73 -11.74
N ASN A 656 23.22 -27.75 -12.53
CA ASN A 656 24.07 -26.86 -13.33
C ASN A 656 24.83 -25.83 -12.49
N ALA A 657 24.28 -25.42 -11.34
CA ALA A 657 24.97 -24.51 -10.41
C ALA A 657 26.17 -25.14 -9.68
N GLN A 658 26.43 -26.45 -9.83
CA GLN A 658 27.57 -27.16 -9.22
C GLN A 658 28.84 -27.12 -10.09
N HIS A 659 29.04 -26.06 -10.87
CA HIS A 659 30.18 -25.88 -11.76
C HIS A 659 31.22 -24.91 -11.21
#